data_AF-A0A3Q1BER2-F1
#
_entry.id   AF-A0A3Q1BER2-F1
#
_cell.length_a   1.000
_cell.length_b   1.000
_cell.length_c   1.000
_cell.angle_alpha   90.00
_cell.angle_beta   90.00
_cell.angle_gamma   90.00
#
_symmetry.space_group_name_H-M   'P 1'
#
loop_
_entity.id
_entity.type
_entity.pdbx_description
1 polymer ?
#
loop_
_entity_poly.entity_id
_entity_poly.type
_entity_poly.pdbx_seq_one_letter_code
_entity_poly.pdbx_strand_id
1 'polypeptide(L)'
;LRSMLWTRWLVLLLCWGATSGEQRSPPPVEPLDFGFVPAAVYDTHAYYEPGSIGILFHMVHAFLYVVQPNSFPKGEIITATPSPCLLSPTYDWMNVLLLQRKNADCHRGFFTASLIAISVFIILGVLIAYAANHNVSTQIRSTRRLINTNMRDLKTFANNTPAQVEYLTAQYTTAKNKVLSDLDNIGPLLGGRIHSQLEKEVVPSLDTALRMAGAKVESAIKAMRETKEALETVNTSLEVLQDGMGKLQASVTGERASLSNTLSDPACTNGAVSPTCNTIRSTLSQLGVNADYSKLPDVSHALVNINTILRTDLSNIVQKGYASFNDTPKLVKEQTKNIVSGVKGMLDKIGTEITSFSKMFPVEASLANFTTFLNERQKAIESFYPQIDQMDFYRWIGCVAVLCMVVLVLAFNVLGLLCGTCGYDKQATPTTRGCLSNTGGNLLMAGVGFSFIFAWVLMAIVTSLFVAGGNIEKMICEPLANRQLFKIIDTPFLVHPEKKNFLPGMLFQNPNIDLTLGSMYRECYENNGLYHALQLETMFNINSFLNRTVYNRDLAKVFEGVQVDLQNVTLLEQAGRDNLINFANSGIGQIDYDAYLTEVNKGVTLVDLLSFATDLEAQADQLPRGALENALRGHASSIRLIHREQVVPMEQAMSTLSQSIKKLQRTSNDLPVKVTNILSAIDAAEYLITHNASHVVKQETKGYVQSLVGYFRQYTEWVKNSLTAEVAQCKPISNIVDSMEIVACSFIIDSVNTFWFGLGGCCILLIPSIIFSVKLAKYYRRMDTEDVFEE
;
A
#
# COMPACT_ATOMS: atom_id res chain seq x y z
N LEU A 1 4.73 -50.64 25.14
CA LEU A 1 5.98 -49.96 24.73
C LEU A 1 5.91 -49.26 23.36
N ARG A 2 5.43 -49.88 22.27
CA ARG A 2 5.49 -49.25 20.92
C ARG A 2 4.73 -47.92 20.76
N SER A 3 3.61 -47.69 21.45
CA SER A 3 2.84 -46.42 21.34
C SER A 3 3.56 -45.23 21.99
N MET A 4 4.13 -45.41 23.20
CA MET A 4 4.80 -44.32 23.95
C MET A 4 6.07 -43.80 23.26
N LEU A 5 6.74 -44.63 22.45
CA LEU A 5 7.87 -44.21 21.63
C LEU A 5 7.43 -43.25 20.51
N TRP A 6 6.29 -43.52 19.87
CA TRP A 6 5.74 -42.66 18.83
C TRP A 6 5.32 -41.29 19.38
N THR A 7 4.67 -41.25 20.56
CA THR A 7 4.29 -39.98 21.20
C THR A 7 5.52 -39.15 21.60
N ARG A 8 6.59 -39.78 22.11
CA ARG A 8 7.85 -39.08 22.43
C ARG A 8 8.57 -38.55 21.18
N TRP A 9 8.56 -39.30 20.08
CA TRP A 9 9.10 -38.84 18.80
C TRP A 9 8.30 -37.67 18.21
N LEU A 10 6.96 -37.68 18.30
CA LEU A 10 6.13 -36.55 17.87
C LEU A 10 6.39 -35.28 18.71
N VAL A 11 6.53 -35.41 20.03
CA VAL A 11 6.86 -34.27 20.89
C VAL A 11 8.27 -33.73 20.59
N LEU A 12 9.26 -34.60 20.34
CA LEU A 12 10.60 -34.15 19.93
C LEU A 12 10.61 -33.47 18.56
N LEU A 13 9.83 -33.95 17.58
CA LEU A 13 9.66 -33.30 16.28
C LEU A 13 8.95 -31.93 16.40
N LEU A 14 7.94 -31.82 17.25
CA LEU A 14 7.26 -30.55 17.53
C LEU A 14 8.17 -29.56 18.27
N CYS A 15 9.05 -30.03 19.16
CA CYS A 15 10.04 -29.17 19.82
C CYS A 15 11.24 -28.78 18.94
N TRP A 16 11.68 -29.64 18.01
CA TRP A 16 12.73 -29.27 17.03
C TRP A 16 12.22 -28.35 15.90
N GLY A 17 10.90 -28.30 15.65
CA GLY A 17 10.31 -27.28 14.78
C GLY A 17 10.44 -25.85 15.32
N ALA A 18 10.71 -25.67 16.62
CA ALA A 18 10.71 -24.38 17.32
C ALA A 18 12.10 -23.71 17.45
N THR A 19 13.12 -24.20 16.73
CA THR A 19 14.43 -23.51 16.61
C THR A 19 14.81 -23.19 15.16
N SER A 20 13.83 -23.15 14.25
CA SER A 20 13.97 -22.32 13.05
C SER A 20 13.91 -20.86 13.51
N GLY A 21 14.94 -20.07 13.19
CA GLY A 21 14.94 -18.63 13.50
C GLY A 21 13.65 -18.01 12.98
N GLU A 22 12.85 -17.43 13.89
CA GLU A 22 11.52 -16.92 13.58
C GLU A 22 11.69 -15.67 12.70
N GLN A 23 11.60 -15.87 11.39
CA GLN A 23 11.75 -14.82 10.40
C GLN A 23 10.47 -13.97 10.41
N ARG A 24 10.40 -13.11 11.45
CA ARG A 24 9.29 -12.28 11.84
C ARG A 24 8.69 -11.57 10.62
N SER A 25 7.39 -11.74 10.42
CA SER A 25 6.63 -10.98 9.42
C SER A 25 6.92 -9.50 9.58
N PRO A 26 7.20 -8.74 8.50
CA PRO A 26 7.33 -7.29 8.61
C PRO A 26 6.03 -6.72 9.21
N PRO A 27 6.12 -5.66 10.06
CA PRO A 27 4.94 -5.08 10.67
C PRO A 27 3.94 -4.61 9.60
N PRO A 28 2.63 -4.75 9.83
CA PRO A 28 1.63 -4.31 8.87
C PRO A 28 1.81 -2.82 8.58
N VAL A 29 1.92 -2.49 7.30
CA VAL A 29 2.10 -1.10 6.86
C VAL A 29 0.77 -0.37 7.04
N GLU A 30 0.85 0.81 7.65
CA GLU A 30 -0.32 1.67 7.86
C GLU A 30 -1.03 1.97 6.52
N PRO A 31 -2.35 1.80 6.42
CA PRO A 31 -3.08 2.05 5.19
C PRO A 31 -3.10 3.55 4.86
N LEU A 32 -2.79 3.90 3.61
CA LEU A 32 -2.88 5.26 3.10
C LEU A 32 -4.27 5.54 2.56
N ASP A 33 -4.83 6.69 2.96
CA ASP A 33 -6.03 7.25 2.34
C ASP A 33 -5.63 8.18 1.19
N PHE A 34 -5.92 7.76 -0.04
CA PHE A 34 -5.71 8.56 -1.26
C PHE A 34 -6.97 9.34 -1.68
N GLY A 35 -8.05 9.26 -0.90
CA GLY A 35 -9.35 9.81 -1.24
C GLY A 35 -10.03 9.09 -2.41
N PHE A 36 -11.08 9.73 -2.93
CA PHE A 36 -11.87 9.24 -4.06
C PHE A 36 -11.55 10.03 -5.33
N VAL A 37 -11.36 9.33 -6.45
CA VAL A 37 -11.25 9.96 -7.76
C VAL A 37 -12.54 10.74 -8.05
N PRO A 38 -12.46 12.02 -8.48
CA PRO A 38 -13.66 12.82 -8.76
C PRO A 38 -14.53 12.19 -9.86
N ALA A 39 -15.64 11.56 -9.47
CA ALA A 39 -16.55 10.90 -10.39
C ALA A 39 -17.27 11.91 -11.29
N ALA A 40 -17.38 11.58 -12.58
CA ALA A 40 -18.23 12.32 -13.51
C ALA A 40 -19.67 11.81 -13.39
N VAL A 41 -20.64 12.73 -13.37
CA VAL A 41 -22.07 12.39 -13.48
C VAL A 41 -22.50 12.59 -14.93
N TYR A 42 -23.24 11.61 -15.46
CA TYR A 42 -23.73 11.61 -16.84
C TYR A 42 -25.27 11.67 -16.86
N ASP A 43 -25.83 12.51 -17.71
CA ASP A 43 -27.28 12.78 -17.80
C ASP A 43 -28.04 11.72 -18.61
N THR A 44 -27.36 10.99 -19.51
CA THR A 44 -28.01 10.10 -20.46
C THR A 44 -28.40 8.77 -19.84
N HIS A 45 -29.71 8.52 -19.81
CA HIS A 45 -30.28 7.20 -19.62
C HIS A 45 -30.72 6.65 -20.98
N ALA A 46 -29.89 5.80 -21.58
CA ALA A 46 -30.20 5.12 -22.85
C ALA A 46 -31.13 3.91 -22.59
N TYR A 47 -32.37 4.21 -22.20
CA TYR A 47 -33.43 3.23 -21.98
C TYR A 47 -34.74 3.77 -22.57
N TYR A 48 -35.51 2.89 -23.19
CA TYR A 48 -36.82 3.22 -23.75
C TYR A 48 -37.87 2.23 -23.29
N GLU A 49 -38.99 2.77 -22.82
CA GLU A 49 -40.20 2.00 -22.54
C GLU A 49 -41.32 2.52 -23.46
N PRO A 50 -41.83 1.69 -24.39
CA PRO A 50 -42.82 2.14 -25.39
C PRO A 50 -44.22 2.38 -24.81
N GLY A 51 -44.47 2.10 -23.53
CA GLY A 51 -45.78 2.26 -22.92
C GLY A 51 -46.87 1.45 -23.65
N SER A 52 -48.06 2.04 -23.83
CA SER A 52 -49.21 1.34 -24.41
C SER A 52 -49.06 0.95 -25.89
N ILE A 53 -48.25 1.67 -26.68
CA ILE A 53 -47.98 1.28 -28.08
C ILE A 53 -47.07 0.05 -28.18
N GLY A 54 -46.31 -0.28 -27.13
CA GLY A 54 -45.46 -1.47 -27.07
C GLY A 54 -46.19 -2.79 -27.26
N ILE A 55 -47.48 -2.86 -26.89
CA ILE A 55 -48.34 -4.04 -27.15
C ILE A 55 -48.44 -4.30 -28.67
N LEU A 56 -48.60 -3.23 -29.46
CA LEU A 56 -48.67 -3.31 -30.92
C LEU A 56 -47.32 -3.70 -31.52
N PHE A 57 -46.21 -3.17 -30.98
CA PHE A 57 -44.86 -3.55 -31.39
C PHE A 57 -44.65 -5.06 -31.20
N HIS A 58 -44.94 -5.60 -30.02
CA HIS A 58 -44.85 -7.04 -29.75
C HIS A 58 -45.71 -7.91 -30.68
N MET A 59 -46.93 -7.47 -31.03
CA MET A 59 -47.76 -8.17 -32.02
C MET A 59 -47.10 -8.21 -33.41
N VAL A 60 -46.42 -7.12 -33.81
CA VAL A 60 -45.74 -7.00 -35.10
C VAL A 60 -44.44 -7.81 -35.13
N HIS A 61 -43.61 -7.78 -34.08
CA HIS A 61 -42.43 -8.66 -34.00
C HIS A 61 -42.84 -10.14 -34.01
N ALA A 62 -43.94 -10.52 -33.35
CA ALA A 62 -44.47 -11.88 -33.39
C ALA A 62 -44.90 -12.29 -34.81
N PHE A 63 -45.60 -11.40 -35.54
CA PHE A 63 -45.93 -11.64 -36.95
C PHE A 63 -44.67 -11.77 -37.82
N LEU A 64 -43.71 -10.85 -37.68
CA LEU A 64 -42.44 -10.89 -38.42
C LEU A 64 -41.62 -12.15 -38.08
N TYR A 65 -41.67 -12.65 -36.85
CA TYR A 65 -41.04 -13.92 -36.47
C TYR A 65 -41.70 -15.13 -37.15
N VAL A 66 -43.03 -15.14 -37.30
CA VAL A 66 -43.76 -16.21 -38.01
C VAL A 66 -43.50 -16.19 -39.51
N VAL A 67 -43.45 -15.00 -40.13
CA VAL A 67 -43.30 -14.85 -41.60
C VAL A 67 -41.84 -14.83 -42.05
N GLN A 68 -40.93 -14.35 -41.19
CA GLN A 68 -39.48 -14.26 -41.42
C GLN A 68 -38.71 -14.75 -40.17
N PRO A 69 -38.66 -16.08 -39.92
CA PRO A 69 -38.06 -16.63 -38.69
C PRO A 69 -36.52 -16.55 -38.63
N ASN A 70 -35.84 -16.27 -39.75
CA ASN A 70 -34.38 -16.25 -39.85
C ASN A 70 -33.86 -14.83 -40.12
N SER A 71 -32.89 -14.38 -39.32
CA SER A 71 -32.33 -13.01 -39.37
C SER A 71 -31.26 -12.78 -40.45
N PHE A 72 -30.73 -13.84 -41.08
CA PHE A 72 -29.83 -13.78 -42.26
C PHE A 72 -29.76 -15.20 -42.88
N PRO A 73 -29.44 -15.38 -44.18
CA PRO A 73 -29.30 -16.71 -44.77
C PRO A 73 -28.11 -17.47 -44.17
N LYS A 74 -28.37 -18.45 -43.31
CA LYS A 74 -27.40 -19.48 -42.91
C LYS A 74 -27.20 -20.49 -44.05
N GLY A 75 -26.54 -20.01 -45.11
CA GLY A 75 -26.05 -20.80 -46.24
C GLY A 75 -27.14 -21.27 -47.21
N GLU A 76 -27.40 -20.47 -48.25
CA GLU A 76 -28.01 -21.00 -49.49
C GLU A 76 -27.63 -20.11 -50.68
N ILE A 77 -26.58 -20.52 -51.39
CA ILE A 77 -26.28 -20.09 -52.76
C ILE A 77 -26.81 -21.21 -53.68
N ILE A 78 -27.68 -20.83 -54.63
CA ILE A 78 -28.27 -21.68 -55.68
C ILE A 78 -29.29 -22.72 -55.17
N THR A 79 -30.59 -22.42 -55.36
CA THR A 79 -31.39 -23.10 -56.40
C THR A 79 -32.69 -22.34 -56.65
N ALA A 80 -32.86 -21.85 -57.89
CA ALA A 80 -34.11 -21.25 -58.33
C ALA A 80 -34.73 -22.13 -59.42
N THR A 81 -35.97 -22.57 -59.21
CA THR A 81 -36.86 -23.08 -60.27
C THR A 81 -38.31 -22.69 -59.96
N PRO A 82 -39.03 -22.06 -60.89
CA PRO A 82 -40.41 -21.62 -60.68
C PRO A 82 -41.43 -22.73 -61.01
N SER A 83 -42.69 -22.54 -60.60
CA SER A 83 -43.83 -23.33 -61.09
C SER A 83 -45.07 -22.43 -61.18
N PRO A 84 -45.68 -22.28 -62.37
CA PRO A 84 -46.87 -21.44 -62.55
C PRO A 84 -48.16 -22.26 -62.45
N CYS A 85 -49.24 -21.62 -62.00
CA CYS A 85 -50.60 -22.00 -62.39
C CYS A 85 -51.50 -20.75 -62.44
N LEU A 86 -52.37 -20.72 -63.45
CA LEU A 86 -53.21 -19.58 -63.84
C LEU A 86 -54.67 -20.04 -63.99
N LEU A 87 -55.58 -19.07 -64.05
CA LEU A 87 -57.00 -19.17 -64.44
C LEU A 87 -58.02 -19.66 -63.39
N SER A 88 -58.70 -18.68 -62.78
CA SER A 88 -60.07 -18.22 -63.13
C SER A 88 -61.26 -19.20 -63.20
N PRO A 89 -62.50 -18.69 -62.99
CA PRO A 89 -63.59 -19.48 -62.42
C PRO A 89 -64.58 -20.08 -63.43
N THR A 90 -65.41 -21.01 -62.94
CA THR A 90 -66.65 -21.43 -63.59
C THR A 90 -67.83 -21.24 -62.64
N TYR A 91 -68.95 -20.74 -63.18
CA TYR A 91 -70.25 -20.70 -62.53
C TYR A 91 -71.05 -21.91 -62.98
N ASP A 92 -71.94 -22.43 -62.12
CA ASP A 92 -73.24 -22.89 -62.59
C ASP A 92 -74.33 -22.69 -61.52
N TRP A 93 -75.59 -22.65 -61.95
CA TRP A 93 -76.78 -22.23 -61.20
C TRP A 93 -77.77 -23.40 -60.99
N MET A 94 -78.96 -23.09 -60.44
CA MET A 94 -80.12 -23.98 -60.18
C MET A 94 -79.90 -24.99 -59.03
N ASN A 95 -80.88 -25.30 -58.16
CA ASN A 95 -82.26 -24.84 -57.97
C ASN A 95 -82.66 -25.06 -56.47
N VAL A 96 -83.81 -24.73 -55.87
CA VAL A 96 -85.16 -24.26 -56.30
C VAL A 96 -85.64 -23.14 -55.35
N LEU A 97 -86.56 -22.26 -55.77
CA LEU A 97 -87.30 -21.36 -54.87
C LEU A 97 -88.40 -22.09 -54.09
N LEU A 98 -88.52 -21.80 -52.79
CA LEU A 98 -89.79 -21.77 -52.02
C LEU A 98 -89.58 -21.30 -50.56
N LEU A 99 -88.33 -21.23 -50.09
CA LEU A 99 -87.92 -20.66 -48.79
C LEU A 99 -87.65 -19.14 -48.81
N GLN A 100 -87.74 -18.48 -49.97
CA GLN A 100 -87.08 -17.18 -50.20
C GLN A 100 -87.50 -16.03 -49.27
N ARG A 101 -88.78 -15.92 -48.88
CA ARG A 101 -89.27 -14.71 -48.17
C ARG A 101 -88.76 -14.57 -46.73
N LYS A 102 -88.54 -15.68 -46.01
CA LYS A 102 -87.84 -15.65 -44.70
C LYS A 102 -86.31 -15.63 -44.85
N ASN A 103 -85.79 -16.28 -45.90
CA ASN A 103 -84.35 -16.43 -46.08
C ASN A 103 -83.66 -15.11 -46.50
N ALA A 104 -84.34 -14.27 -47.29
CA ALA A 104 -83.83 -12.98 -47.75
C ALA A 104 -83.54 -12.00 -46.59
N ASP A 105 -84.42 -11.92 -45.59
CA ASP A 105 -84.23 -11.07 -44.41
C ASP A 105 -83.06 -11.58 -43.54
N CYS A 106 -82.87 -12.89 -43.43
CA CYS A 106 -81.75 -13.51 -42.74
C CYS A 106 -80.41 -13.24 -43.45
N HIS A 107 -80.36 -13.42 -44.78
CA HIS A 107 -79.17 -13.12 -45.60
C HIS A 107 -78.78 -11.64 -45.52
N ARG A 108 -79.76 -10.74 -45.62
CA ARG A 108 -79.57 -9.29 -45.45
C ARG A 108 -78.98 -8.97 -44.07
N GLY A 109 -79.60 -9.50 -43.00
CA GLY A 109 -79.11 -9.31 -41.63
C GLY A 109 -77.67 -9.84 -41.43
N PHE A 110 -77.34 -11.00 -42.00
CA PHE A 110 -75.99 -11.56 -41.97
C PHE A 110 -74.97 -10.68 -42.71
N PHE A 111 -75.29 -10.18 -43.91
CA PHE A 111 -74.40 -9.27 -44.64
C PHE A 111 -74.24 -7.92 -43.95
N THR A 112 -75.31 -7.36 -43.36
CA THR A 112 -75.26 -6.15 -42.52
C THR A 112 -74.34 -6.35 -41.31
N ALA A 113 -74.53 -7.44 -40.54
CA ALA A 113 -73.71 -7.73 -39.36
C ALA A 113 -72.24 -7.97 -39.72
N SER A 114 -71.97 -8.73 -40.80
CA SER A 114 -70.62 -9.00 -41.30
C SER A 114 -69.91 -7.73 -41.75
N LEU A 115 -70.59 -6.85 -42.49
CA LEU A 115 -70.03 -5.58 -42.93
C LEU A 115 -69.77 -4.60 -41.77
N ILE A 116 -70.63 -4.58 -40.75
CA ILE A 116 -70.39 -3.83 -39.50
C ILE A 116 -69.14 -4.36 -38.80
N ALA A 117 -69.04 -5.69 -38.58
CA ALA A 117 -67.90 -6.29 -37.91
C ALA A 117 -66.58 -6.00 -38.65
N ILE A 118 -66.56 -6.17 -39.98
CA ILE A 118 -65.40 -5.84 -40.82
C ILE A 118 -65.07 -4.35 -40.74
N SER A 119 -66.06 -3.46 -40.77
CA SER A 119 -65.84 -2.01 -40.65
C SER A 119 -65.19 -1.65 -39.30
N VAL A 120 -65.59 -2.30 -38.20
CA VAL A 120 -64.96 -2.12 -36.88
C VAL A 120 -63.49 -2.55 -36.89
N PHE A 121 -63.16 -3.70 -37.49
CA PHE A 121 -61.76 -4.14 -37.61
C PHE A 121 -60.91 -3.24 -38.52
N ILE A 122 -61.46 -2.70 -39.60
CA ILE A 122 -60.76 -1.72 -40.44
C ILE A 122 -60.56 -0.40 -39.67
N ILE A 123 -61.55 0.07 -38.89
CA ILE A 123 -61.37 1.24 -38.01
C ILE A 123 -60.23 1.00 -37.02
N LEU A 124 -60.15 -0.18 -36.41
CA LEU A 124 -59.04 -0.54 -35.51
C LEU A 124 -57.68 -0.52 -36.24
N GLY A 125 -57.59 -1.06 -37.46
CA GLY A 125 -56.38 -1.01 -38.27
C GLY A 125 -55.94 0.42 -38.63
N VAL A 126 -56.89 1.30 -38.94
CA VAL A 126 -56.65 2.75 -39.17
C VAL A 126 -56.15 3.42 -37.89
N LEU A 127 -56.72 3.10 -36.73
CA LEU A 127 -56.27 3.66 -35.43
C LEU A 127 -54.85 3.19 -35.07
N ILE A 128 -54.52 1.91 -35.30
CA ILE A 128 -53.18 1.34 -35.12
C ILE A 128 -52.17 2.09 -36.00
N ALA A 129 -52.47 2.24 -37.29
CA ALA A 129 -51.59 2.93 -38.21
C ALA A 129 -51.47 4.44 -37.89
N TYR A 130 -52.56 5.11 -37.50
CA TYR A 130 -52.51 6.51 -37.07
C TYR A 130 -51.64 6.69 -35.81
N ALA A 131 -51.81 5.84 -34.80
CA ALA A 131 -51.02 5.89 -33.57
C ALA A 131 -49.53 5.68 -33.85
N ALA A 132 -49.19 4.72 -34.72
CA ALA A 132 -47.81 4.47 -35.14
C ALA A 132 -47.20 5.65 -35.93
N ASN A 133 -47.95 6.24 -36.86
CA ASN A 133 -47.53 7.44 -37.59
C ASN A 133 -47.28 8.64 -36.67
N HIS A 134 -48.13 8.81 -35.64
CA HIS A 134 -47.98 9.87 -34.66
C HIS A 134 -46.81 9.62 -33.70
N ASN A 135 -46.54 8.36 -33.32
CA ASN A 135 -45.41 8.01 -32.46
C ASN A 135 -44.06 8.39 -33.08
N VAL A 136 -43.87 8.24 -34.40
CA VAL A 136 -42.63 8.72 -35.05
C VAL A 136 -42.42 10.22 -34.81
N SER A 137 -43.47 11.05 -35.02
CA SER A 137 -43.40 12.50 -34.79
C SER A 137 -43.13 12.87 -33.32
N THR A 138 -43.69 12.13 -32.36
CA THR A 138 -43.42 12.40 -30.94
C THR A 138 -41.99 12.00 -30.56
N GLN A 139 -41.51 10.85 -31.04
CA GLN A 139 -40.17 10.36 -30.71
C GLN A 139 -39.04 11.13 -31.40
N ILE A 140 -39.27 11.85 -32.52
CA ILE A 140 -38.28 12.76 -33.09
C ILE A 140 -37.83 13.85 -32.08
N ARG A 141 -38.74 14.29 -31.19
CA ARG A 141 -38.37 15.20 -30.08
C ARG A 141 -37.51 14.50 -29.03
N SER A 142 -37.83 13.23 -28.71
CA SER A 142 -37.02 12.37 -27.83
C SER A 142 -35.60 12.17 -28.40
N THR A 143 -35.47 11.91 -29.70
CA THR A 143 -34.20 11.80 -30.42
C THR A 143 -33.34 13.04 -30.24
N ARG A 144 -33.91 14.24 -30.43
CA ARG A 144 -33.20 15.52 -30.22
C ARG A 144 -32.66 15.65 -28.79
N ARG A 145 -33.46 15.28 -27.79
CA ARG A 145 -33.02 15.27 -26.37
C ARG A 145 -31.86 14.30 -26.17
N LEU A 146 -32.00 13.07 -26.68
CA LEU A 146 -31.03 11.99 -26.50
C LEU A 146 -29.68 12.29 -27.16
N ILE A 147 -29.67 12.87 -28.38
CA ILE A 147 -28.46 13.36 -29.03
C ILE A 147 -27.80 14.44 -28.16
N ASN A 148 -28.57 15.42 -27.70
CA ASN A 148 -28.05 16.55 -26.93
C ASN A 148 -27.48 16.13 -25.56
N THR A 149 -28.06 15.13 -24.88
CA THR A 149 -27.49 14.60 -23.62
C THR A 149 -26.24 13.77 -23.89
N ASN A 150 -26.23 12.88 -24.88
CA ASN A 150 -25.03 12.10 -25.24
C ASN A 150 -23.84 13.01 -25.61
N MET A 151 -24.09 14.06 -26.41
CA MET A 151 -23.06 15.05 -26.77
C MET A 151 -22.58 15.86 -25.57
N ARG A 152 -23.43 16.10 -24.56
CA ARG A 152 -23.01 16.72 -23.30
C ARG A 152 -22.14 15.77 -22.48
N ASP A 153 -22.57 14.52 -22.30
CA ASP A 153 -21.87 13.52 -21.51
C ASP A 153 -20.48 13.20 -22.08
N LEU A 154 -20.33 13.15 -23.41
CA LEU A 154 -19.00 13.04 -24.04
C LEU A 154 -18.09 14.24 -23.77
N LYS A 155 -18.64 15.47 -23.68
CA LYS A 155 -17.85 16.66 -23.33
C LYS A 155 -17.49 16.66 -21.85
N THR A 156 -18.42 16.27 -20.97
CA THR A 156 -18.15 16.06 -19.54
C THR A 156 -17.06 15.01 -19.35
N PHE A 157 -17.13 13.89 -20.06
CA PHE A 157 -16.10 12.85 -20.11
C PHE A 157 -14.74 13.41 -20.54
N ALA A 158 -14.69 14.15 -21.66
CA ALA A 158 -13.45 14.71 -22.21
C ALA A 158 -12.84 15.79 -21.31
N ASN A 159 -13.66 16.62 -20.66
CA ASN A 159 -13.20 17.70 -19.80
C ASN A 159 -12.78 17.21 -18.40
N ASN A 160 -13.41 16.16 -17.87
CA ASN A 160 -13.09 15.65 -16.53
C ASN A 160 -11.89 14.67 -16.53
N THR A 161 -11.64 13.97 -17.64
CA THR A 161 -10.55 12.98 -17.73
C THR A 161 -9.16 13.56 -17.38
N PRO A 162 -8.73 14.74 -17.87
CA PRO A 162 -7.45 15.33 -17.46
C PRO A 162 -7.36 15.60 -15.95
N ALA A 163 -8.42 16.15 -15.35
CA ALA A 163 -8.47 16.45 -13.92
C ALA A 163 -8.42 15.19 -13.04
N GLN A 164 -9.04 14.09 -13.49
CA GLN A 164 -8.92 12.79 -12.82
C GLN A 164 -7.48 12.24 -12.89
N VAL A 165 -6.82 12.34 -14.05
CA VAL A 165 -5.40 11.93 -14.20
C VAL A 165 -4.48 12.82 -13.35
N GLU A 166 -4.71 14.13 -13.31
CA GLU A 166 -3.97 15.05 -12.45
C GLU A 166 -4.12 14.68 -10.97
N TYR A 167 -5.35 14.38 -10.51
CA TYR A 167 -5.62 13.91 -9.15
C TYR A 167 -4.80 12.67 -8.77
N LEU A 168 -4.74 11.65 -9.64
CA LEU A 168 -3.92 10.45 -9.42
C LEU A 168 -2.43 10.78 -9.27
N THR A 169 -1.90 11.74 -10.05
CA THR A 169 -0.50 12.18 -9.90
C THR A 169 -0.28 13.03 -8.65
N ALA A 170 -1.24 13.85 -8.25
CA ALA A 170 -1.16 14.66 -7.03
C ALA A 170 -1.10 13.77 -5.77
N GLN A 171 -1.83 12.64 -5.75
CA GLN A 171 -1.83 11.69 -4.62
C GLN A 171 -0.49 10.99 -4.37
N TYR A 172 0.50 11.09 -5.28
CA TYR A 172 1.88 10.72 -4.96
C TYR A 172 2.41 11.47 -3.73
N THR A 173 1.97 12.72 -3.54
CA THR A 173 2.36 13.54 -2.39
C THR A 173 1.93 12.92 -1.05
N THR A 174 0.83 12.18 -1.01
CA THR A 174 0.35 11.48 0.20
C THR A 174 1.33 10.38 0.63
N ALA A 175 1.71 9.49 -0.28
CA ALA A 175 2.71 8.46 -0.02
C ALA A 175 4.10 9.06 0.31
N LYS A 176 4.51 10.07 -0.46
CA LYS A 176 5.74 10.84 -0.21
C LYS A 176 5.75 11.45 1.19
N ASN A 177 4.69 12.15 1.59
CA ASN A 177 4.63 12.84 2.88
C ASN A 177 4.63 11.86 4.05
N LYS A 178 4.02 10.68 3.91
CA LYS A 178 4.14 9.62 4.93
C LYS A 178 5.58 9.12 5.06
N VAL A 179 6.24 8.85 3.94
CA VAL A 179 7.67 8.45 3.94
C VAL A 179 8.56 9.55 4.51
N LEU A 180 8.32 10.83 4.18
CA LEU A 180 9.04 11.96 4.77
C LEU A 180 8.84 12.04 6.29
N SER A 181 7.61 11.87 6.77
CA SER A 181 7.29 11.85 8.21
C SER A 181 8.02 10.70 8.92
N ASP A 182 8.00 9.50 8.34
CA ASP A 182 8.67 8.33 8.93
C ASP A 182 10.20 8.45 8.88
N LEU A 183 10.77 9.17 7.91
CA LEU A 183 12.20 9.50 7.82
C LEU A 183 12.62 10.59 8.81
N ASP A 184 11.82 11.65 8.99
CA ASP A 184 12.10 12.69 9.99
C ASP A 184 12.00 12.14 11.42
N ASN A 185 11.17 11.11 11.61
CA ASN A 185 11.01 10.34 12.84
C ASN A 185 11.83 9.03 12.87
N ILE A 186 12.88 8.88 12.04
CA ILE A 186 13.69 7.65 11.99
C ILE A 186 14.33 7.29 13.34
N GLY A 187 14.69 8.29 14.17
CA GLY A 187 15.21 8.09 15.52
C GLY A 187 14.27 7.26 16.40
N PRO A 188 13.06 7.75 16.74
CA PRO A 188 12.10 6.97 17.52
C PRO A 188 11.54 5.75 16.77
N LEU A 189 11.34 5.81 15.44
CA LEU A 189 10.73 4.69 14.71
C LEU A 189 11.69 3.52 14.47
N LEU A 190 12.85 3.75 13.86
CA LEU A 190 13.85 2.71 13.64
C LEU A 190 14.68 2.50 14.89
N GLY A 191 15.27 3.56 15.44
CA GLY A 191 16.15 3.47 16.60
C GLY A 191 15.44 3.07 17.90
N GLY A 192 14.19 3.47 18.09
CA GLY A 192 13.36 2.98 19.21
C GLY A 192 12.98 1.50 19.08
N ARG A 193 12.72 1.00 17.86
CA ARG A 193 12.54 -0.45 17.62
C ARG A 193 13.83 -1.23 17.87
N ILE A 194 14.96 -0.78 17.32
CA ILE A 194 16.28 -1.36 17.58
C ILE A 194 16.52 -1.44 19.09
N HIS A 195 16.39 -0.32 19.80
CA HIS A 195 16.55 -0.25 21.25
C HIS A 195 15.65 -1.26 21.98
N SER A 196 14.35 -1.35 21.68
CA SER A 196 13.42 -2.28 22.35
C SER A 196 13.62 -3.77 21.99
N GLN A 197 14.26 -4.11 20.87
CA GLN A 197 14.66 -5.50 20.59
C GLN A 197 15.99 -5.83 21.29
N LEU A 198 16.96 -4.91 21.24
CA LEU A 198 18.21 -5.05 22.00
C LEU A 198 17.96 -5.11 23.52
N GLU A 199 16.90 -4.47 24.01
CA GLU A 199 16.47 -4.54 25.41
C GLU A 199 16.03 -5.96 25.81
N LYS A 200 15.44 -6.70 24.87
CA LYS A 200 14.99 -8.09 25.08
C LYS A 200 16.12 -9.09 24.86
N GLU A 201 16.96 -8.87 23.85
CA GLU A 201 17.96 -9.86 23.42
C GLU A 201 19.36 -9.65 24.02
N VAL A 202 19.75 -8.39 24.32
CA VAL A 202 21.12 -8.04 24.72
C VAL A 202 21.21 -7.56 26.16
N VAL A 203 20.25 -6.77 26.67
CA VAL A 203 20.32 -6.22 28.03
C VAL A 203 20.44 -7.28 29.14
N PRO A 204 19.77 -8.44 29.14
CA PRO A 204 19.96 -9.44 30.20
C PRO A 204 21.41 -9.97 30.29
N SER A 205 22.05 -10.16 29.14
CA SER A 205 23.45 -10.60 29.05
C SER A 205 24.43 -9.45 29.36
N LEU A 206 24.14 -8.24 28.88
CA LEU A 206 24.93 -7.05 29.11
C LEU A 206 24.86 -6.57 30.57
N ASP A 207 23.70 -6.63 31.21
CA ASP A 207 23.52 -6.32 32.64
C ASP A 207 24.34 -7.28 33.51
N THR A 208 24.29 -8.58 33.19
CA THR A 208 25.14 -9.58 33.84
C THR A 208 26.63 -9.27 33.66
N ALA A 209 27.06 -8.90 32.45
CA ALA A 209 28.45 -8.52 32.16
C ALA A 209 28.88 -7.22 32.87
N LEU A 210 28.07 -6.15 32.79
CA LEU A 210 28.34 -4.84 33.41
C LEU A 210 28.30 -4.92 34.93
N ARG A 211 27.41 -5.72 35.54
CA ARG A 211 27.37 -5.94 36.99
C ARG A 211 28.60 -6.72 37.48
N MET A 212 29.06 -7.72 36.72
CA MET A 212 30.33 -8.39 36.99
C MET A 212 31.52 -7.44 36.81
N ALA A 213 31.53 -6.62 35.76
CA ALA A 213 32.57 -5.62 35.52
C ALA A 213 32.61 -4.60 36.66
N GLY A 214 31.47 -4.06 37.10
CA GLY A 214 31.36 -3.13 38.22
C GLY A 214 31.91 -3.71 39.52
N ALA A 215 31.51 -4.93 39.89
CA ALA A 215 32.03 -5.59 41.09
C ALA A 215 33.55 -5.85 41.03
N LYS A 216 34.08 -6.20 39.85
CA LYS A 216 35.52 -6.35 39.63
C LYS A 216 36.26 -5.00 39.71
N VAL A 217 35.70 -3.96 39.11
CA VAL A 217 36.23 -2.58 39.13
C VAL A 217 36.29 -2.05 40.56
N GLU A 218 35.21 -2.19 41.34
CA GLU A 218 35.19 -1.80 42.76
C GLU A 218 36.26 -2.55 43.57
N SER A 219 36.43 -3.86 43.33
CA SER A 219 37.47 -4.68 43.96
C SER A 219 38.90 -4.18 43.65
N ALA A 220 39.17 -3.76 42.42
CA ALA A 220 40.48 -3.21 42.06
C ALA A 220 40.69 -1.77 42.52
N ILE A 221 39.67 -0.91 42.47
CA ILE A 221 39.73 0.45 43.04
C ILE A 221 40.06 0.36 44.54
N LYS A 222 39.42 -0.57 45.26
CA LYS A 222 39.74 -0.87 46.66
C LYS A 222 41.20 -1.33 46.82
N ALA A 223 41.66 -2.28 46.01
CA ALA A 223 43.05 -2.76 46.05
C ALA A 223 44.07 -1.64 45.74
N MET A 224 43.79 -0.76 44.77
CA MET A 224 44.62 0.41 44.45
C MET A 224 44.65 1.40 45.62
N ARG A 225 43.51 1.71 46.24
CA ARG A 225 43.45 2.61 47.41
C ARG A 225 44.25 2.04 48.59
N GLU A 226 44.08 0.75 48.88
CA GLU A 226 44.83 0.06 49.94
C GLU A 226 46.34 -0.06 49.65
N THR A 227 46.72 -0.08 48.37
CA THR A 227 48.12 -0.04 47.90
C THR A 227 48.72 1.36 48.06
N LYS A 228 47.96 2.41 47.74
CA LYS A 228 48.37 3.81 47.94
C LYS A 228 48.66 4.08 49.41
N GLU A 229 47.72 3.74 50.29
CA GLU A 229 47.87 3.88 51.74
C GLU A 229 49.12 3.15 52.26
N ALA A 230 49.39 1.94 51.74
CA ALA A 230 50.57 1.17 52.12
C ALA A 230 51.88 1.77 51.56
N LEU A 231 51.90 2.30 50.34
CA LEU A 231 53.07 3.00 49.78
C LEU A 231 53.37 4.31 50.52
N GLU A 232 52.34 5.10 50.86
CA GLU A 232 52.48 6.30 51.69
C GLU A 232 53.03 5.97 53.09
N THR A 233 52.59 4.85 53.67
CA THR A 233 53.08 4.34 54.95
C THR A 233 54.53 3.84 54.85
N VAL A 234 54.93 3.18 53.76
CA VAL A 234 56.34 2.79 53.52
C VAL A 234 57.23 4.02 53.38
N ASN A 235 56.81 5.01 52.58
CA ASN A 235 57.59 6.23 52.34
C ASN A 235 57.86 7.00 53.64
N THR A 236 56.80 7.27 54.41
CA THR A 236 56.90 7.97 55.71
C THR A 236 57.68 7.17 56.76
N SER A 237 57.50 5.84 56.82
CA SER A 237 58.29 5.00 57.75
C SER A 237 59.77 4.95 57.36
N LEU A 238 60.09 4.93 56.07
CA LEU A 238 61.48 4.94 55.57
C LEU A 238 62.18 6.27 55.88
N GLU A 239 61.49 7.40 55.67
CA GLU A 239 62.00 8.74 56.00
C GLU A 239 62.34 8.86 57.51
N VAL A 240 61.42 8.44 58.39
CA VAL A 240 61.65 8.38 59.85
C VAL A 240 62.84 7.49 60.21
N LEU A 241 63.00 6.35 59.53
CA LEU A 241 64.12 5.44 59.76
C LEU A 241 65.45 6.00 59.26
N GLN A 242 65.48 6.72 58.14
CA GLN A 242 66.71 7.32 57.59
C GLN A 242 67.17 8.52 58.42
N ASP A 243 66.27 9.43 58.82
CA ASP A 243 66.58 10.55 59.71
C ASP A 243 66.94 10.08 61.13
N GLY A 244 66.15 9.15 61.69
CA GLY A 244 66.43 8.51 62.97
C GLY A 244 67.79 7.80 62.97
N MET A 245 68.15 7.13 61.86
CA MET A 245 69.44 6.47 61.71
C MET A 245 70.61 7.45 61.73
N GLY A 246 70.51 8.57 61.02
CA GLY A 246 71.55 9.61 61.04
C GLY A 246 71.79 10.17 62.44
N LYS A 247 70.70 10.42 63.19
CA LYS A 247 70.74 10.89 64.58
C LYS A 247 71.34 9.84 65.52
N LEU A 248 70.88 8.59 65.43
CA LEU A 248 71.36 7.50 66.27
C LEU A 248 72.83 7.18 66.01
N GLN A 249 73.25 7.13 64.75
CA GLN A 249 74.65 6.94 64.38
C GLN A 249 75.53 8.03 64.99
N ALA A 250 75.08 9.29 64.99
CA ALA A 250 75.80 10.41 65.61
C ALA A 250 75.83 10.30 67.14
N SER A 251 74.69 10.06 67.80
CA SER A 251 74.59 9.95 69.26
C SER A 251 75.38 8.74 69.81
N VAL A 252 75.26 7.57 69.18
CA VAL A 252 75.95 6.34 69.59
C VAL A 252 77.46 6.44 69.32
N THR A 253 77.89 7.05 68.21
CA THR A 253 79.32 7.31 67.97
C THR A 253 79.89 8.36 68.93
N GLY A 254 79.10 9.39 69.25
CA GLY A 254 79.45 10.42 70.23
C GLY A 254 79.62 9.87 71.63
N GLU A 255 78.72 9.00 72.09
CA GLU A 255 78.85 8.30 73.37
C GLU A 255 80.02 7.30 73.36
N ARG A 256 80.21 6.52 72.28
CA ARG A 256 81.39 5.63 72.16
C ARG A 256 82.70 6.41 72.28
N ALA A 257 82.82 7.57 71.63
CA ALA A 257 83.99 8.43 71.70
C ALA A 257 84.16 9.05 73.10
N SER A 258 83.07 9.54 73.71
CA SER A 258 83.09 10.17 75.03
C SER A 258 83.45 9.15 76.12
N LEU A 259 82.86 7.95 76.08
CA LEU A 259 83.19 6.84 76.97
C LEU A 259 84.64 6.36 76.76
N SER A 260 85.14 6.34 75.52
CA SER A 260 86.56 6.07 75.24
C SER A 260 87.51 7.12 75.84
N ASN A 261 87.12 8.40 75.83
CA ASN A 261 87.88 9.48 76.48
C ASN A 261 87.87 9.33 78.00
N THR A 262 86.72 9.07 78.61
CA THR A 262 86.57 8.76 80.04
C THR A 262 87.43 7.55 80.45
N LEU A 263 87.49 6.51 79.62
CA LEU A 263 88.35 5.34 79.84
C LEU A 263 89.84 5.59 79.57
N SER A 264 90.21 6.77 79.07
CA SER A 264 91.60 7.20 78.85
C SER A 264 92.11 8.10 79.99
N ASP A 265 91.29 8.38 81.00
CA ASP A 265 91.67 9.13 82.20
C ASP A 265 92.80 8.40 82.97
N PRO A 266 93.79 9.13 83.54
CA PRO A 266 94.86 8.53 84.34
C PRO A 266 94.37 7.60 85.47
N ALA A 267 93.18 7.82 86.03
CA ALA A 267 92.57 6.95 87.04
C ALA A 267 92.41 5.50 86.55
N CYS A 268 92.18 5.27 85.25
CA CYS A 268 92.10 3.93 84.64
C CYS A 268 93.46 3.21 84.49
N THR A 269 94.58 3.85 84.86
CA THR A 269 95.92 3.23 84.88
C THR A 269 96.32 2.72 86.27
N ASN A 270 95.56 3.05 87.32
CA ASN A 270 95.81 2.53 88.67
C ASN A 270 95.55 1.01 88.74
N GLY A 271 96.47 0.26 89.37
CA GLY A 271 96.48 -1.20 89.33
C GLY A 271 95.22 -1.91 89.86
N ALA A 272 94.45 -1.27 90.75
CA ALA A 272 93.18 -1.80 91.25
C ALA A 272 91.96 -1.52 90.36
N VAL A 273 92.07 -0.56 89.43
CA VAL A 273 90.97 -0.06 88.57
C VAL A 273 91.15 -0.47 87.10
N SER A 274 92.41 -0.67 86.68
CA SER A 274 92.75 -0.99 85.29
C SER A 274 92.01 -2.20 84.69
N PRO A 275 91.79 -3.34 85.40
CA PRO A 275 91.04 -4.46 84.84
C PRO A 275 89.62 -4.08 84.39
N THR A 276 88.88 -3.37 85.24
CA THR A 276 87.50 -2.92 84.96
C THR A 276 87.46 -1.96 83.76
N CYS A 277 88.35 -0.97 83.71
CA CYS A 277 88.43 -0.06 82.56
C CYS A 277 88.79 -0.80 81.25
N ASN A 278 89.67 -1.82 81.31
CA ASN A 278 90.03 -2.61 80.14
C ASN A 278 88.87 -3.49 79.65
N THR A 279 88.08 -4.08 80.56
CA THR A 279 86.84 -4.80 80.24
C THR A 279 85.87 -3.92 79.49
N ILE A 280 85.56 -2.71 80.00
CA ILE A 280 84.66 -1.77 79.31
C ILE A 280 85.25 -1.34 77.96
N ARG A 281 86.58 -1.11 77.88
CA ARG A 281 87.21 -0.72 76.61
C ARG A 281 87.09 -1.80 75.52
N SER A 282 87.02 -3.08 75.91
CA SER A 282 86.79 -4.18 74.96
C SER A 282 85.38 -4.20 74.37
N THR A 283 84.36 -3.73 75.10
CA THR A 283 82.95 -3.73 74.66
C THR A 283 82.58 -2.49 73.84
N LEU A 284 83.38 -1.41 73.83
CA LEU A 284 83.11 -0.19 73.04
C LEU A 284 82.79 -0.45 71.56
N SER A 285 83.41 -1.47 70.96
CA SER A 285 83.15 -1.86 69.57
C SER A 285 81.68 -2.26 69.32
N GLN A 286 81.00 -2.82 70.33
CA GLN A 286 79.61 -3.26 70.28
C GLN A 286 78.61 -2.09 70.31
N LEU A 287 79.00 -0.92 70.85
CA LEU A 287 78.14 0.25 70.96
C LEU A 287 78.02 0.98 69.60
N GLY A 288 77.23 0.42 68.68
CA GLY A 288 77.03 0.93 67.31
C GLY A 288 75.68 0.56 66.71
N VAL A 289 75.40 1.13 65.54
CA VAL A 289 74.25 0.82 64.67
C VAL A 289 74.47 -0.49 63.91
N ASN A 290 73.40 -1.25 63.66
CA ASN A 290 73.44 -2.49 62.85
C ASN A 290 72.80 -2.35 61.46
N ALA A 291 71.55 -1.90 61.38
CA ALA A 291 70.84 -1.71 60.11
C ALA A 291 71.32 -0.46 59.34
N ASP A 292 71.21 -0.49 58.01
CA ASP A 292 71.52 0.64 57.12
C ASP A 292 70.37 0.91 56.14
N TYR A 293 69.41 1.74 56.59
CA TYR A 293 68.23 2.12 55.80
C TYR A 293 68.54 3.10 54.65
N SER A 294 69.77 3.60 54.53
CA SER A 294 70.17 4.48 53.41
C SER A 294 70.30 3.75 52.08
N LYS A 295 70.46 2.41 52.11
CA LYS A 295 70.59 1.54 50.94
C LYS A 295 69.26 1.07 50.36
N LEU A 296 68.13 1.35 51.01
CA LEU A 296 66.82 0.90 50.55
C LEU A 296 66.29 1.82 49.42
N PRO A 297 65.77 1.26 48.31
CA PRO A 297 65.33 2.05 47.16
C PRO A 297 63.99 2.74 47.43
N ASP A 298 63.88 4.02 47.05
CA ASP A 298 62.67 4.83 47.20
C ASP A 298 61.45 4.25 46.43
N VAL A 299 60.26 4.41 47.01
CA VAL A 299 58.96 3.97 46.46
C VAL A 299 58.19 5.08 45.73
N SER A 300 58.71 6.31 45.66
CA SER A 300 58.03 7.46 45.04
C SER A 300 57.56 7.21 43.60
N HIS A 301 58.29 6.43 42.80
CA HIS A 301 57.85 6.08 41.44
C HIS A 301 56.54 5.27 41.42
N ALA A 302 56.41 4.29 42.32
CA ALA A 302 55.17 3.52 42.50
C ALA A 302 54.01 4.42 42.95
N LEU A 303 54.32 5.40 43.81
CA LEU A 303 53.39 6.37 44.40
C LEU A 303 52.92 7.44 43.38
N VAL A 304 53.78 7.87 42.45
CA VAL A 304 53.40 8.73 41.32
C VAL A 304 52.50 7.96 40.34
N ASN A 305 52.88 6.73 40.02
CA ASN A 305 52.11 5.89 39.10
C ASN A 305 50.69 5.69 39.64
N ILE A 306 50.51 5.21 40.87
CA ILE A 306 49.16 4.93 41.42
C ILE A 306 48.25 6.16 41.49
N ASN A 307 48.80 7.36 41.76
CA ASN A 307 48.05 8.61 41.73
C ASN A 307 47.56 9.00 40.31
N THR A 308 48.20 8.49 39.26
CA THR A 308 47.77 8.68 37.87
C THR A 308 46.59 7.79 37.51
N ILE A 309 46.59 6.51 37.94
CA ILE A 309 45.48 5.58 37.65
C ILE A 309 44.24 5.87 38.50
N LEU A 310 44.40 6.34 39.74
CA LEU A 310 43.26 6.78 40.57
C LEU A 310 42.50 7.99 39.98
N ARG A 311 43.06 8.67 38.96
CA ARG A 311 42.36 9.68 38.15
C ARG A 311 41.70 9.10 36.89
N THR A 312 41.94 7.84 36.56
CA THR A 312 41.28 7.16 35.44
C THR A 312 39.87 6.78 35.87
N ASP A 313 38.89 7.14 35.06
CA ASP A 313 37.48 7.25 35.46
C ASP A 313 36.72 5.91 35.42
N LEU A 314 37.32 4.88 36.05
CA LEU A 314 36.89 3.48 36.02
C LEU A 314 35.46 3.30 36.57
N SER A 315 35.06 4.12 37.54
CA SER A 315 33.72 4.13 38.12
C SER A 315 32.61 4.42 37.09
N ASN A 316 32.92 5.17 36.03
CA ASN A 316 31.95 5.57 35.01
C ASN A 316 31.77 4.55 33.88
N ILE A 317 32.52 3.44 33.87
CA ILE A 317 32.42 2.37 32.84
C ILE A 317 30.99 1.82 32.74
N VAL A 318 30.36 1.51 33.88
CA VAL A 318 28.99 0.96 33.92
C VAL A 318 27.97 1.98 33.38
N GLN A 319 28.10 3.24 33.78
CA GLN A 319 27.19 4.30 33.33
C GLN A 319 27.36 4.61 31.83
N LYS A 320 28.60 4.59 31.30
CA LYS A 320 28.86 4.68 29.86
C LYS A 320 28.20 3.52 29.09
N GLY A 321 28.22 2.30 29.63
CA GLY A 321 27.54 1.15 29.04
C GLY A 321 26.03 1.35 28.84
N TYR A 322 25.30 1.71 29.90
CA TYR A 322 23.86 1.99 29.77
C TYR A 322 23.56 3.26 28.96
N ALA A 323 24.38 4.32 29.08
CA ALA A 323 24.19 5.55 28.31
C ALA A 323 24.30 5.27 26.80
N SER A 324 25.32 4.52 26.38
CA SER A 324 25.52 4.17 24.98
C SER A 324 24.41 3.30 24.40
N PHE A 325 23.79 2.45 25.23
CA PHE A 325 22.60 1.69 24.88
C PHE A 325 21.34 2.58 24.71
N ASN A 326 21.13 3.49 25.66
CA ASN A 326 19.98 4.40 25.67
C ASN A 326 20.04 5.47 24.56
N ASP A 327 21.24 5.88 24.14
CA ASP A 327 21.45 6.84 23.05
C ASP A 327 21.25 6.23 21.65
N THR A 328 20.94 4.93 21.52
CA THR A 328 20.68 4.26 20.23
C THR A 328 19.73 5.04 19.30
N PRO A 329 18.57 5.57 19.74
CA PRO A 329 17.67 6.37 18.88
C PRO A 329 18.29 7.67 18.36
N LYS A 330 19.19 8.28 19.13
CA LYS A 330 19.92 9.49 18.76
C LYS A 330 21.03 9.16 17.75
N LEU A 331 21.81 8.12 18.03
CA LEU A 331 22.89 7.64 17.15
C LEU A 331 22.35 7.25 15.76
N VAL A 332 21.23 6.53 15.71
CA VAL A 332 20.51 6.21 14.45
C VAL A 332 20.16 7.48 13.68
N LYS A 333 19.60 8.50 14.35
CA LYS A 333 19.24 9.78 13.71
C LYS A 333 20.44 10.55 13.19
N GLU A 334 21.57 10.52 13.89
CA GLU A 334 22.79 11.22 13.50
C GLU A 334 23.49 10.51 12.32
N GLN A 335 23.68 9.19 12.38
CA GLN A 335 24.31 8.41 11.30
C GLN A 335 23.48 8.43 10.01
N THR A 336 22.15 8.31 10.11
CA THR A 336 21.27 8.26 8.92
C THR A 336 20.99 9.63 8.29
N LYS A 337 21.39 10.75 8.92
CA LYS A 337 21.07 12.13 8.49
C LYS A 337 21.35 12.41 7.01
N ASN A 338 22.52 12.01 6.52
CA ASN A 338 22.93 12.24 5.12
C ASN A 338 22.13 11.35 4.15
N ILE A 339 21.84 10.11 4.54
CA ILE A 339 21.06 9.15 3.75
C ILE A 339 19.61 9.61 3.65
N VAL A 340 19.01 10.05 4.77
CA VAL A 340 17.68 10.67 4.80
C VAL A 340 17.61 11.84 3.82
N SER A 341 18.58 12.75 3.84
CA SER A 341 18.64 13.88 2.89
C SER A 341 18.69 13.40 1.42
N GLY A 342 19.47 12.35 1.13
CA GLY A 342 19.53 11.71 -0.18
C GLY A 342 18.20 11.08 -0.62
N VAL A 343 17.51 10.38 0.29
CA VAL A 343 16.17 9.84 0.02
C VAL A 343 15.20 10.98 -0.30
N LYS A 344 15.18 12.06 0.49
CA LYS A 344 14.28 13.21 0.25
C LYS A 344 14.40 13.75 -1.17
N GLY A 345 15.62 14.03 -1.63
CA GLY A 345 15.87 14.50 -3.00
C GLY A 345 15.49 13.48 -4.08
N MET A 346 15.61 12.17 -3.80
CA MET A 346 15.15 11.13 -4.72
C MET A 346 13.61 11.05 -4.79
N LEU A 347 12.91 11.27 -3.68
CA LEU A 347 11.43 11.34 -3.66
C LEU A 347 10.90 12.58 -4.40
N ASP A 348 11.63 13.69 -4.36
CA ASP A 348 11.34 14.86 -5.19
C ASP A 348 11.48 14.53 -6.68
N LYS A 349 12.59 13.87 -7.08
CA LYS A 349 12.83 13.43 -8.46
C LYS A 349 11.78 12.43 -8.97
N ILE A 350 11.36 11.46 -8.16
CA ILE A 350 10.30 10.51 -8.51
C ILE A 350 8.98 11.27 -8.74
N GLY A 351 8.69 12.28 -7.91
CA GLY A 351 7.51 13.13 -8.10
C GLY A 351 7.53 13.90 -9.41
N THR A 352 8.67 14.48 -9.79
CA THR A 352 8.78 15.19 -11.09
C THR A 352 8.73 14.24 -12.28
N GLU A 353 9.28 13.01 -12.17
CA GLU A 353 9.11 11.98 -13.22
C GLU A 353 7.64 11.56 -13.39
N ILE A 354 6.89 11.35 -12.30
CA ILE A 354 5.45 11.02 -12.35
C ILE A 354 4.65 12.17 -12.99
N THR A 355 4.85 13.42 -12.55
CA THR A 355 4.18 14.60 -13.12
C THR A 355 4.59 14.88 -14.57
N SER A 356 5.82 14.54 -14.97
CA SER A 356 6.26 14.64 -16.36
C SER A 356 5.66 13.54 -17.23
N PHE A 357 5.40 12.36 -16.69
CA PHE A 357 4.83 11.24 -17.45
C PHE A 357 3.35 11.44 -17.76
N SER A 358 2.53 11.95 -16.83
CA SER A 358 1.14 12.31 -17.13
C SER A 358 1.05 13.35 -18.25
N LYS A 359 1.97 14.34 -18.27
CA LYS A 359 2.08 15.36 -19.32
C LYS A 359 2.71 14.87 -20.63
N MET A 360 3.39 13.72 -20.62
CA MET A 360 3.97 13.11 -21.83
C MET A 360 2.89 12.50 -22.72
N PHE A 361 1.76 12.10 -22.13
CA PHE A 361 0.56 11.80 -22.90
C PHE A 361 -0.05 13.10 -23.42
N PRO A 362 -0.30 13.23 -24.73
CA PRO A 362 -1.06 14.35 -25.28
C PRO A 362 -2.57 14.18 -24.98
N VAL A 363 -2.95 13.74 -23.78
CA VAL A 363 -4.35 13.53 -23.35
C VAL A 363 -5.10 14.85 -23.36
N GLU A 364 -4.51 15.92 -22.81
CA GLU A 364 -5.11 17.28 -22.89
C GLU A 364 -5.33 17.73 -24.34
N ALA A 365 -4.30 17.64 -25.19
CA ALA A 365 -4.39 18.06 -26.60
C ALA A 365 -5.36 17.18 -27.42
N SER A 366 -5.36 15.86 -27.19
CA SER A 366 -6.24 14.91 -27.89
C SER A 366 -7.69 15.09 -27.45
N LEU A 367 -7.94 15.32 -26.15
CA LEU A 367 -9.28 15.59 -25.63
C LEU A 367 -9.78 16.99 -25.99
N ALA A 368 -8.90 18.00 -26.10
CA ALA A 368 -9.25 19.31 -26.65
C ALA A 368 -9.66 19.21 -28.14
N ASN A 369 -8.90 18.46 -28.94
CA ASN A 369 -9.25 18.14 -30.33
C ASN A 369 -10.57 17.36 -30.41
N PHE A 370 -10.79 16.38 -29.52
CA PHE A 370 -12.04 15.62 -29.46
C PHE A 370 -13.24 16.49 -29.06
N THR A 371 -13.13 17.32 -28.02
CA THR A 371 -14.17 18.30 -27.65
C THR A 371 -14.46 19.28 -28.79
N THR A 372 -13.44 19.67 -29.57
CA THR A 372 -13.62 20.51 -30.77
C THR A 372 -14.41 19.76 -31.86
N PHE A 373 -14.03 18.52 -32.17
CA PHE A 373 -14.77 17.63 -33.07
C PHE A 373 -16.22 17.43 -32.62
N LEU A 374 -16.47 17.22 -31.32
CA LEU A 374 -17.83 17.10 -30.78
C LEU A 374 -18.63 18.40 -30.93
N ASN A 375 -18.02 19.56 -30.75
CA ASN A 375 -18.67 20.86 -30.98
C ASN A 375 -19.03 21.06 -32.46
N GLU A 376 -18.15 20.69 -33.38
CA GLU A 376 -18.41 20.75 -34.83
C GLU A 376 -19.51 19.77 -35.25
N ARG A 377 -19.44 18.51 -34.78
CA ARG A 377 -20.45 17.48 -35.07
C ARG A 377 -21.80 17.82 -34.47
N GLN A 378 -21.86 18.35 -33.25
CA GLN A 378 -23.12 18.82 -32.66
C GLN A 378 -23.73 19.96 -33.48
N LYS A 379 -22.94 20.98 -33.86
CA LYS A 379 -23.44 22.07 -34.74
C LYS A 379 -23.93 21.55 -36.09
N ALA A 380 -23.24 20.57 -36.67
CA ALA A 380 -23.68 19.93 -37.90
C ALA A 380 -25.01 19.19 -37.71
N ILE A 381 -25.19 18.43 -36.63
CA ILE A 381 -26.46 17.75 -36.34
C ILE A 381 -27.59 18.76 -36.07
N GLU A 382 -27.32 19.81 -35.31
CA GLU A 382 -28.29 20.88 -35.01
C GLU A 382 -28.76 21.61 -36.28
N SER A 383 -27.89 21.77 -37.29
CA SER A 383 -28.28 22.39 -38.56
C SER A 383 -29.21 21.51 -39.42
N PHE A 384 -29.25 20.20 -39.18
CA PHE A 384 -30.24 19.29 -39.80
C PHE A 384 -31.60 19.29 -39.10
N TYR A 385 -31.73 19.78 -37.86
CA TYR A 385 -33.00 19.76 -37.14
C TYR A 385 -34.18 20.42 -37.88
N PRO A 386 -34.04 21.60 -38.53
CA PRO A 386 -35.13 22.18 -39.32
C PRO A 386 -35.52 21.33 -40.54
N GLN A 387 -34.55 20.63 -41.14
CA GLN A 387 -34.80 19.74 -42.29
C GLN A 387 -35.51 18.47 -41.84
N ILE A 388 -35.14 17.91 -40.68
CA ILE A 388 -35.84 16.77 -40.06
C ILE A 388 -37.27 17.15 -39.69
N ASP A 389 -37.49 18.32 -39.10
CA ASP A 389 -38.83 18.81 -38.74
C ASP A 389 -39.71 19.00 -40.01
N GLN A 390 -39.13 19.50 -41.11
CA GLN A 390 -39.81 19.62 -42.40
C GLN A 390 -40.09 18.25 -43.06
N MET A 391 -39.14 17.30 -42.99
CA MET A 391 -39.34 15.93 -43.48
C MET A 391 -40.41 15.18 -42.68
N ASP A 392 -40.45 15.33 -41.36
CA ASP A 392 -41.49 14.74 -40.53
C ASP A 392 -42.87 15.29 -40.86
N PHE A 393 -42.97 16.62 -41.08
CA PHE A 393 -44.23 17.24 -41.50
C PHE A 393 -44.78 16.64 -42.81
N TYR A 394 -43.94 16.50 -43.85
CA TYR A 394 -44.36 15.86 -45.11
C TYR A 394 -44.64 14.36 -44.95
N ARG A 395 -43.82 13.63 -44.19
CA ARG A 395 -44.02 12.21 -43.86
C ARG A 395 -45.37 11.99 -43.17
N TRP A 396 -45.66 12.80 -42.15
CA TRP A 396 -46.89 12.71 -41.36
C TRP A 396 -48.12 13.01 -42.21
N ILE A 397 -48.09 14.07 -43.02
CA ILE A 397 -49.18 14.40 -43.97
C ILE A 397 -49.37 13.27 -45.00
N GLY A 398 -48.30 12.72 -45.57
CA GLY A 398 -48.37 11.62 -46.51
C GLY A 398 -49.05 10.38 -45.91
N CYS A 399 -48.65 10.00 -44.70
CA CYS A 399 -49.28 8.88 -43.97
C CYS A 399 -50.76 9.15 -43.65
N VAL A 400 -51.11 10.38 -43.23
CA VAL A 400 -52.52 10.77 -43.00
C VAL A 400 -53.33 10.73 -44.29
N ALA A 401 -52.80 11.20 -45.42
CA ALA A 401 -53.50 11.15 -46.71
C ALA A 401 -53.80 9.71 -47.16
N VAL A 402 -52.88 8.77 -46.93
CA VAL A 402 -53.09 7.33 -47.18
C VAL A 402 -54.18 6.76 -46.28
N LEU A 403 -54.21 7.12 -44.99
CA LEU A 403 -55.29 6.70 -44.07
C LEU A 403 -56.65 7.30 -44.46
N CYS A 404 -56.69 8.53 -44.95
CA CYS A 404 -57.91 9.16 -45.45
C CYS A 404 -58.54 8.41 -46.64
N MET A 405 -57.76 7.70 -47.47
CA MET A 405 -58.31 6.83 -48.54
C MET A 405 -59.17 5.70 -47.95
N VAL A 406 -58.69 5.07 -46.86
CA VAL A 406 -59.40 3.99 -46.16
C VAL A 406 -60.60 4.55 -45.39
N VAL A 407 -60.44 5.69 -44.72
CA VAL A 407 -61.53 6.37 -43.99
C VAL A 407 -62.65 6.82 -44.95
N LEU A 408 -62.34 7.24 -46.17
CA LEU A 408 -63.34 7.58 -47.18
C LEU A 408 -64.20 6.37 -47.58
N VAL A 409 -63.57 5.21 -47.82
CA VAL A 409 -64.29 3.95 -48.07
C VAL A 409 -65.17 3.57 -46.88
N LEU A 410 -64.65 3.69 -45.65
CA LEU A 410 -65.41 3.44 -44.43
C LEU A 410 -66.60 4.40 -44.28
N ALA A 411 -66.44 5.69 -44.59
CA ALA A 411 -67.52 6.66 -44.53
C ALA A 411 -68.66 6.28 -45.50
N PHE A 412 -68.34 5.88 -46.73
CA PHE A 412 -69.33 5.37 -47.69
C PHE A 412 -70.00 4.07 -47.22
N ASN A 413 -69.24 3.14 -46.63
CA ASN A 413 -69.80 1.90 -46.09
C ASN A 413 -70.74 2.15 -44.88
N VAL A 414 -70.35 3.02 -43.94
CA VAL A 414 -71.14 3.35 -42.75
C VAL A 414 -72.38 4.17 -43.11
N LEU A 415 -72.27 5.20 -43.95
CA LEU A 415 -73.43 5.95 -44.43
C LEU A 415 -74.35 5.07 -45.29
N GLY A 416 -73.78 4.20 -46.12
CA GLY A 416 -74.52 3.21 -46.90
C GLY A 416 -75.28 2.21 -46.05
N LEU A 417 -74.67 1.74 -44.96
CA LEU A 417 -75.32 0.93 -43.93
C LEU A 417 -76.46 1.69 -43.25
N LEU A 418 -76.21 2.89 -42.71
CA LEU A 418 -77.20 3.69 -41.98
C LEU A 418 -78.42 4.04 -42.85
N CYS A 419 -78.20 4.61 -44.05
CA CYS A 419 -79.28 4.92 -44.98
C CYS A 419 -79.98 3.65 -45.50
N GLY A 420 -79.22 2.58 -45.72
CA GLY A 420 -79.74 1.29 -46.15
C GLY A 420 -80.67 0.66 -45.11
N THR A 421 -80.23 0.57 -43.84
CA THR A 421 -81.03 -0.04 -42.76
C THR A 421 -82.22 0.82 -42.35
N CYS A 422 -82.05 2.14 -42.22
CA CYS A 422 -83.12 3.03 -41.79
C CYS A 422 -84.15 3.31 -42.90
N GLY A 423 -83.73 3.26 -44.16
CA GLY A 423 -84.61 3.44 -45.33
C GLY A 423 -85.29 2.16 -45.82
N TYR A 424 -84.95 0.98 -45.28
CA TYR A 424 -85.48 -0.29 -45.77
C TYR A 424 -86.91 -0.54 -45.27
N ASP A 425 -87.84 -0.64 -46.21
CA ASP A 425 -89.19 -1.15 -45.98
C ASP A 425 -89.26 -2.65 -46.33
N LYS A 426 -89.88 -3.43 -45.44
CA LYS A 426 -90.13 -4.88 -45.61
C LYS A 426 -91.27 -5.18 -46.59
N GLN A 427 -92.14 -4.20 -46.87
CA GLN A 427 -93.32 -4.36 -47.73
C GLN A 427 -93.06 -3.85 -49.16
N ALA A 428 -92.07 -2.97 -49.35
CA ALA A 428 -91.69 -2.46 -50.67
C ALA A 428 -91.02 -3.53 -51.54
N THR A 429 -91.47 -3.63 -52.79
CA THR A 429 -90.86 -4.47 -53.83
C THR A 429 -89.59 -3.82 -54.38
N PRO A 430 -88.68 -4.56 -55.05
CA PRO A 430 -87.41 -4.01 -55.55
C PRO A 430 -87.50 -2.74 -56.42
N THR A 431 -88.57 -2.55 -57.19
CA THR A 431 -88.83 -1.35 -58.02
C THR A 431 -89.43 -0.19 -57.22
N THR A 432 -90.10 -0.45 -56.10
CA THR A 432 -90.82 0.56 -55.31
C THR A 432 -90.04 1.09 -54.09
N ARG A 433 -88.82 0.60 -53.85
CA ARG A 433 -87.96 0.99 -52.71
C ARG A 433 -87.81 2.50 -52.52
N GLY A 434 -87.87 2.94 -51.26
CA GLY A 434 -87.76 4.35 -50.87
C GLY A 434 -86.41 5.01 -51.21
N CYS A 435 -86.42 6.34 -51.39
CA CYS A 435 -85.25 7.12 -51.80
C CYS A 435 -84.06 6.98 -50.83
N LEU A 436 -84.31 6.87 -49.53
CA LEU A 436 -83.28 6.69 -48.50
C LEU A 436 -82.57 5.32 -48.63
N SER A 437 -83.32 4.24 -48.88
CA SER A 437 -82.74 2.91 -49.12
C SER A 437 -81.91 2.90 -50.40
N ASN A 438 -82.45 3.46 -51.49
CA ASN A 438 -81.73 3.54 -52.75
C ASN A 438 -80.41 4.32 -52.62
N THR A 439 -80.44 5.43 -51.88
CA THR A 439 -79.24 6.20 -51.51
C THR A 439 -78.24 5.34 -50.74
N GLY A 440 -78.68 4.59 -49.73
CA GLY A 440 -77.82 3.67 -48.99
C GLY A 440 -77.14 2.62 -49.88
N GLY A 441 -77.91 2.00 -50.78
CA GLY A 441 -77.37 1.05 -51.76
C GLY A 441 -76.38 1.66 -52.76
N ASN A 442 -76.59 2.91 -53.16
CA ASN A 442 -75.66 3.64 -54.02
C ASN A 442 -74.38 4.05 -53.28
N LEU A 443 -74.47 4.44 -52.00
CA LEU A 443 -73.32 4.75 -51.15
C LEU A 443 -72.44 3.51 -50.91
N LEU A 444 -73.04 2.33 -50.67
CA LEU A 444 -72.29 1.06 -50.60
C LEU A 444 -71.54 0.76 -51.91
N MET A 445 -72.17 1.00 -53.07
CA MET A 445 -71.51 0.83 -54.38
C MET A 445 -70.43 1.89 -54.64
N ALA A 446 -70.57 3.12 -54.13
CA ALA A 446 -69.51 4.13 -54.17
C ALA A 446 -68.30 3.71 -53.34
N GLY A 447 -68.51 3.18 -52.13
CA GLY A 447 -67.46 2.61 -51.29
C GLY A 447 -66.71 1.47 -51.98
N VAL A 448 -67.42 0.58 -52.68
CA VAL A 448 -66.82 -0.45 -53.54
C VAL A 448 -65.98 0.16 -54.66
N GLY A 449 -66.49 1.18 -55.36
CA GLY A 449 -65.76 1.89 -56.42
C GLY A 449 -64.44 2.50 -55.94
N PHE A 450 -64.47 3.25 -54.84
CA PHE A 450 -63.25 3.80 -54.22
C PHE A 450 -62.29 2.72 -53.72
N SER A 451 -62.80 1.60 -53.23
CA SER A 451 -61.96 0.46 -52.82
C SER A 451 -61.14 -0.07 -54.01
N PHE A 452 -61.75 -0.25 -55.18
CA PHE A 452 -61.02 -0.66 -56.38
C PHE A 452 -60.01 0.39 -56.88
N ILE A 453 -60.37 1.68 -56.82
CA ILE A 453 -59.49 2.79 -57.23
C ILE A 453 -58.22 2.83 -56.36
N PHE A 454 -58.35 2.68 -55.04
CA PHE A 454 -57.23 2.79 -54.11
C PHE A 454 -56.49 1.47 -53.85
N ALA A 455 -57.07 0.30 -54.13
CA ALA A 455 -56.50 -1.01 -53.79
C ALA A 455 -55.04 -1.19 -54.25
N TRP A 456 -54.72 -0.84 -55.50
CA TRP A 456 -53.36 -1.00 -56.03
C TRP A 456 -52.34 -0.06 -55.35
N VAL A 457 -52.75 1.18 -55.04
CA VAL A 457 -51.92 2.18 -54.35
C VAL A 457 -51.63 1.70 -52.92
N LEU A 458 -52.67 1.30 -52.19
CA LEU A 458 -52.56 0.84 -50.82
C LEU A 458 -51.70 -0.43 -50.72
N MET A 459 -51.91 -1.41 -51.61
CA MET A 459 -51.10 -2.62 -51.66
C MET A 459 -49.62 -2.34 -52.03
N ALA A 460 -49.36 -1.41 -52.96
CA ALA A 460 -47.99 -1.03 -53.31
C ALA A 460 -47.26 -0.38 -52.12
N ILE A 461 -47.94 0.50 -51.37
CA ILE A 461 -47.38 1.15 -50.17
C ILE A 461 -47.12 0.11 -49.07
N VAL A 462 -48.11 -0.71 -48.72
CA VAL A 462 -47.96 -1.75 -47.69
C VAL A 462 -46.84 -2.73 -48.03
N THR A 463 -46.77 -3.21 -49.27
CA THR A 463 -45.74 -4.16 -49.71
C THR A 463 -44.34 -3.53 -49.65
N SER A 464 -44.19 -2.27 -50.09
CA SER A 464 -42.91 -1.57 -50.05
C SER A 464 -42.42 -1.35 -48.62
N LEU A 465 -43.31 -0.93 -47.71
CA LEU A 465 -42.99 -0.72 -46.31
C LEU A 465 -42.71 -2.03 -45.56
N PHE A 466 -43.42 -3.12 -45.89
CA PHE A 466 -43.13 -4.47 -45.36
C PHE A 466 -41.75 -4.94 -45.79
N VAL A 467 -41.42 -4.85 -47.08
CA VAL A 467 -40.11 -5.29 -47.59
C VAL A 467 -38.98 -4.45 -47.01
N ALA A 468 -39.14 -3.14 -46.86
CA ALA A 468 -38.12 -2.30 -46.24
C ALA A 468 -38.03 -2.53 -44.72
N GLY A 469 -39.11 -2.30 -43.98
CA GLY A 469 -39.12 -2.30 -42.51
C GLY A 469 -38.95 -3.68 -41.89
N GLY A 470 -39.54 -4.73 -42.49
CA GLY A 470 -39.39 -6.11 -42.00
C GLY A 470 -37.97 -6.66 -42.17
N ASN A 471 -37.30 -6.35 -43.29
CA ASN A 471 -35.90 -6.74 -43.48
C ASN A 471 -34.94 -5.92 -42.63
N ILE A 472 -35.17 -4.61 -42.43
CA ILE A 472 -34.35 -3.81 -41.50
C ILE A 472 -34.47 -4.35 -40.07
N GLU A 473 -35.69 -4.67 -39.64
CA GLU A 473 -35.94 -5.27 -38.33
C GLU A 473 -35.15 -6.58 -38.15
N LYS A 474 -35.27 -7.49 -39.11
CA LYS A 474 -34.63 -8.83 -39.04
C LYS A 474 -33.12 -8.83 -39.28
N MET A 475 -32.59 -7.99 -40.17
CA MET A 475 -31.17 -7.99 -40.54
C MET A 475 -30.32 -7.00 -39.75
N ILE A 476 -30.92 -5.96 -39.16
CA ILE A 476 -30.18 -4.90 -38.45
C ILE A 476 -30.59 -4.83 -36.98
N CYS A 477 -31.89 -4.64 -36.68
CA CYS A 477 -32.34 -4.37 -35.32
C CYS A 477 -32.21 -5.57 -34.38
N GLU A 478 -32.74 -6.74 -34.75
CA GLU A 478 -32.62 -7.96 -33.93
C GLU A 478 -31.15 -8.40 -33.73
N PRO A 479 -30.24 -8.36 -34.75
CA PRO A 479 -28.81 -8.60 -34.55
C PRO A 479 -28.06 -7.51 -33.75
N LEU A 480 -28.51 -6.25 -33.79
CA LEU A 480 -27.94 -5.16 -33.01
C LEU A 480 -28.30 -5.34 -31.52
N ALA A 481 -29.58 -5.53 -31.20
CA ALA A 481 -30.08 -5.77 -29.84
C ALA A 481 -29.42 -6.99 -29.19
N ASN A 482 -29.36 -8.12 -29.92
CA ASN A 482 -28.70 -9.33 -29.44
C ASN A 482 -27.17 -9.31 -29.54
N ARG A 483 -26.57 -8.14 -29.87
CA ARG A 483 -25.12 -7.90 -29.98
C ARG A 483 -24.40 -8.86 -30.97
N GLN A 484 -25.15 -9.51 -31.85
CA GLN A 484 -24.61 -10.40 -32.89
C GLN A 484 -23.91 -9.60 -34.00
N LEU A 485 -24.39 -8.39 -34.29
CA LEU A 485 -23.77 -7.49 -35.27
C LEU A 485 -22.32 -7.13 -34.90
N PHE A 486 -21.99 -7.03 -33.61
CA PHE A 486 -20.63 -6.75 -33.17
C PHE A 486 -19.69 -7.90 -33.53
N LYS A 487 -20.14 -9.16 -33.43
CA LYS A 487 -19.35 -10.33 -33.86
C LYS A 487 -18.98 -10.29 -35.34
N ILE A 488 -19.82 -9.69 -36.18
CA ILE A 488 -19.54 -9.48 -37.61
C ILE A 488 -18.45 -8.42 -37.78
N ILE A 489 -18.56 -7.28 -37.08
CA ILE A 489 -17.56 -6.20 -37.11
C ILE A 489 -16.20 -6.67 -36.57
N ASP A 490 -16.23 -7.54 -35.55
CA ASP A 490 -15.08 -8.13 -34.88
C ASP A 490 -14.51 -9.37 -35.61
N THR A 491 -15.14 -9.81 -36.71
CA THR A 491 -14.61 -10.93 -37.51
C THR A 491 -13.38 -10.49 -38.30
N PRO A 492 -12.23 -11.18 -38.16
CA PRO A 492 -11.00 -10.73 -38.80
C PRO A 492 -11.10 -10.55 -40.31
N PHE A 493 -10.57 -9.43 -40.81
CA PHE A 493 -10.55 -9.03 -42.24
C PHE A 493 -11.93 -8.86 -42.92
N LEU A 494 -13.05 -9.07 -42.22
CA LEU A 494 -14.38 -9.06 -42.84
C LEU A 494 -14.85 -7.65 -43.22
N VAL A 495 -14.57 -6.65 -42.37
CA VAL A 495 -14.97 -5.24 -42.60
C VAL A 495 -13.99 -4.51 -43.52
N HIS A 496 -12.70 -4.87 -43.49
CA HIS A 496 -11.66 -4.23 -44.29
C HIS A 496 -10.54 -5.22 -44.62
N PRO A 497 -10.21 -5.45 -45.90
CA PRO A 497 -9.30 -6.54 -46.30
C PRO A 497 -7.86 -6.36 -45.78
N GLU A 498 -7.42 -5.12 -45.56
CA GLU A 498 -6.07 -4.81 -45.08
C GLU A 498 -5.93 -4.76 -43.54
N LYS A 499 -7.03 -4.87 -42.79
CA LYS A 499 -7.02 -4.75 -41.32
C LYS A 499 -7.56 -6.02 -40.68
N LYS A 500 -6.68 -6.78 -39.99
CA LYS A 500 -7.07 -7.95 -39.19
C LYS A 500 -8.23 -7.58 -38.27
N ASN A 501 -8.00 -6.68 -37.30
CA ASN A 501 -9.04 -6.20 -36.40
C ASN A 501 -9.41 -4.73 -36.76
N PHE A 502 -10.68 -4.47 -37.09
CA PHE A 502 -11.14 -3.19 -37.63
C PHE A 502 -11.00 -2.03 -36.64
N LEU A 503 -11.52 -2.21 -35.42
CA LEU A 503 -11.55 -1.17 -34.38
C LEU A 503 -10.15 -0.66 -33.97
N PRO A 504 -9.19 -1.51 -33.54
CA PRO A 504 -7.84 -1.03 -33.20
C PRO A 504 -7.05 -0.55 -34.43
N GLY A 505 -7.33 -1.12 -35.62
CA GLY A 505 -6.82 -0.62 -36.89
C GLY A 505 -7.39 0.76 -37.30
N MET A 506 -8.46 1.23 -36.66
CA MET A 506 -9.02 2.58 -36.79
C MET A 506 -8.49 3.50 -35.68
N LEU A 507 -8.61 3.09 -34.41
CA LEU A 507 -8.29 3.93 -33.25
C LEU A 507 -6.79 4.14 -33.05
N PHE A 508 -5.98 3.10 -33.30
CA PHE A 508 -4.56 3.07 -32.93
C PHE A 508 -3.62 2.89 -34.13
N GLN A 509 -4.19 2.81 -35.35
CA GLN A 509 -3.47 2.48 -36.58
C GLN A 509 -2.72 1.12 -36.52
N ASN A 510 -3.05 0.27 -35.54
CA ASN A 510 -2.41 -1.03 -35.31
C ASN A 510 -3.47 -2.14 -35.32
N PRO A 511 -3.69 -2.84 -36.45
CA PRO A 511 -4.74 -3.85 -36.58
C PRO A 511 -4.42 -5.18 -35.88
N ASN A 512 -3.23 -5.34 -35.28
CA ASN A 512 -2.79 -6.58 -34.65
C ASN A 512 -3.20 -6.73 -33.18
N ILE A 513 -3.70 -5.67 -32.55
CA ILE A 513 -4.16 -5.67 -31.15
C ILE A 513 -5.52 -6.40 -31.09
N ASP A 514 -5.70 -7.33 -30.15
CA ASP A 514 -6.91 -8.13 -30.01
C ASP A 514 -8.03 -7.43 -29.22
N LEU A 515 -8.28 -6.15 -29.56
CA LEU A 515 -9.41 -5.37 -29.07
C LEU A 515 -10.64 -5.57 -29.97
N THR A 516 -11.78 -5.90 -29.37
CA THR A 516 -13.06 -6.08 -30.07
C THR A 516 -14.06 -4.98 -29.68
N LEU A 517 -14.95 -4.61 -30.60
CA LEU A 517 -16.07 -3.72 -30.34
C LEU A 517 -17.01 -4.31 -29.28
N GLY A 518 -17.25 -5.63 -29.34
CA GLY A 518 -18.03 -6.36 -28.34
C GLY A 518 -17.45 -6.26 -26.92
N SER A 519 -16.13 -6.41 -26.76
CA SER A 519 -15.48 -6.23 -25.46
C SER A 519 -15.53 -4.77 -25.00
N MET A 520 -15.12 -3.83 -25.85
CA MET A 520 -15.11 -2.40 -25.51
C MET A 520 -16.51 -1.90 -25.08
N TYR A 521 -17.55 -2.28 -25.82
CA TYR A 521 -18.94 -1.95 -25.47
C TYR A 521 -19.33 -2.51 -24.10
N ARG A 522 -19.01 -3.79 -23.82
CA ARG A 522 -19.37 -4.42 -22.53
C ARG A 522 -18.67 -3.74 -21.35
N GLU A 523 -17.37 -3.52 -21.44
CA GLU A 523 -16.61 -2.85 -20.37
C GLU A 523 -17.14 -1.42 -20.12
N CYS A 524 -17.49 -0.67 -21.17
CA CYS A 524 -18.12 0.64 -21.01
C CYS A 524 -19.56 0.56 -20.49
N TYR A 525 -20.32 -0.47 -20.86
CA TYR A 525 -21.68 -0.71 -20.35
C TYR A 525 -21.67 -1.00 -18.85
N GLU A 526 -20.67 -1.74 -18.36
CA GLU A 526 -20.40 -1.98 -16.93
C GLU A 526 -19.77 -0.76 -16.22
N ASN A 527 -19.57 0.35 -16.92
CA ASN A 527 -19.02 1.62 -16.43
C ASN A 527 -17.53 1.53 -15.98
N ASN A 528 -16.76 0.59 -16.54
CA ASN A 528 -15.32 0.51 -16.31
C ASN A 528 -14.58 1.71 -16.95
N GLY A 529 -13.34 1.93 -16.51
CA GLY A 529 -12.48 3.01 -17.01
C GLY A 529 -12.01 2.75 -18.44
N LEU A 530 -11.89 3.82 -19.25
CA LEU A 530 -11.52 3.72 -20.66
C LEU A 530 -10.18 3.00 -20.87
N TYR A 531 -9.22 3.14 -19.94
CA TYR A 531 -7.93 2.45 -19.98
C TYR A 531 -8.09 0.92 -20.03
N HIS A 532 -9.04 0.36 -19.27
CA HIS A 532 -9.36 -1.06 -19.29
C HIS A 532 -10.17 -1.43 -20.54
N ALA A 533 -11.24 -0.67 -20.83
CA ALA A 533 -12.15 -0.96 -21.95
C ALA A 533 -11.47 -0.96 -23.34
N LEU A 534 -10.44 -0.13 -23.52
CA LEU A 534 -9.61 -0.07 -24.74
C LEU A 534 -8.34 -0.93 -24.67
N GLN A 535 -8.11 -1.67 -23.57
CA GLN A 535 -6.90 -2.47 -23.32
C GLN A 535 -5.59 -1.67 -23.51
N LEU A 536 -5.57 -0.40 -23.08
CA LEU A 536 -4.43 0.49 -23.33
C LEU A 536 -3.12 0.02 -22.67
N GLU A 537 -3.19 -0.92 -21.72
CA GLU A 537 -2.03 -1.62 -21.15
C GLU A 537 -1.13 -2.32 -22.19
N THR A 538 -1.66 -2.71 -23.36
CA THR A 538 -0.88 -3.33 -24.44
C THR A 538 0.04 -2.35 -25.16
N MET A 539 -0.23 -1.04 -25.06
CA MET A 539 0.60 0.03 -25.63
C MET A 539 1.29 0.87 -24.56
N PHE A 540 0.64 1.08 -23.42
CA PHE A 540 1.04 1.97 -22.34
C PHE A 540 0.92 1.26 -20.99
N ASN A 541 1.88 0.40 -20.69
CA ASN A 541 1.87 -0.38 -19.45
C ASN A 541 2.23 0.51 -18.23
N ILE A 542 1.21 1.07 -17.58
CA ILE A 542 1.36 1.97 -16.42
C ILE A 542 2.12 1.28 -15.27
N ASN A 543 1.88 -0.02 -15.09
CA ASN A 543 2.55 -0.83 -14.07
C ASN A 543 4.06 -0.94 -14.35
N SER A 544 4.49 -1.08 -15.61
CA SER A 544 5.91 -1.07 -15.97
C SER A 544 6.55 0.29 -15.76
N PHE A 545 5.84 1.39 -16.02
CA PHE A 545 6.35 2.74 -15.75
C PHE A 545 6.52 2.98 -14.26
N LEU A 546 5.45 2.76 -13.47
CA LEU A 546 5.45 2.95 -12.02
C LEU A 546 6.50 2.05 -11.34
N ASN A 547 6.63 0.79 -11.76
CA ASN A 547 7.70 -0.08 -11.24
C ASN A 547 9.10 0.47 -11.56
N ARG A 548 9.33 0.98 -12.78
CA ARG A 548 10.64 1.52 -13.18
C ARG A 548 11.00 2.83 -12.46
N THR A 549 10.05 3.74 -12.30
CA THR A 549 10.28 5.08 -11.71
C THR A 549 10.25 5.04 -10.18
N VAL A 550 9.25 4.39 -9.58
CA VAL A 550 9.07 4.37 -8.12
C VAL A 550 10.01 3.36 -7.44
N TYR A 551 10.29 2.22 -8.08
CA TYR A 551 11.23 1.19 -7.59
C TYR A 551 12.53 1.20 -8.40
N ASN A 552 13.04 2.39 -8.70
CA ASN A 552 14.31 2.53 -9.40
C ASN A 552 15.48 1.99 -8.56
N ARG A 553 16.57 1.59 -9.24
CA ARG A 553 17.76 1.01 -8.60
C ARG A 553 18.52 1.99 -7.72
N ASP A 554 18.37 3.29 -7.92
CA ASP A 554 19.12 4.30 -7.17
C ASP A 554 18.49 4.51 -5.79
N LEU A 555 17.15 4.53 -5.70
CA LEU A 555 16.42 4.51 -4.43
C LEU A 555 16.73 3.23 -3.64
N ALA A 556 16.81 2.07 -4.31
CA ALA A 556 17.22 0.81 -3.67
C ALA A 556 18.63 0.90 -3.08
N LYS A 557 19.62 1.43 -3.82
CA LYS A 557 20.99 1.67 -3.30
C LYS A 557 21.03 2.65 -2.13
N VAL A 558 20.24 3.72 -2.16
CA VAL A 558 20.17 4.68 -1.04
C VAL A 558 19.57 4.03 0.21
N PHE A 559 18.56 3.16 0.04
CA PHE A 559 18.03 2.36 1.16
C PHE A 559 18.99 1.26 1.65
N GLU A 560 19.77 0.62 0.77
CA GLU A 560 20.89 -0.27 1.17
C GLU A 560 22.01 0.48 1.91
N GLY A 561 22.13 1.79 1.66
CA GLY A 561 22.99 2.71 2.39
C GLY A 561 22.53 3.04 3.81
N VAL A 562 21.30 2.68 4.20
CA VAL A 562 20.85 2.76 5.61
C VAL A 562 21.55 1.63 6.38
N GLN A 563 22.80 1.89 6.79
CA GLN A 563 23.56 1.06 7.70
C GLN A 563 23.79 1.88 8.97
N VAL A 564 23.18 1.43 10.07
CA VAL A 564 23.45 1.94 11.40
C VAL A 564 24.55 1.07 11.97
N ASP A 565 25.58 1.70 12.51
CA ASP A 565 26.70 1.01 13.13
C ASP A 565 26.75 1.30 14.64
N LEU A 566 26.64 0.24 15.43
CA LEU A 566 26.74 0.27 16.90
C LEU A 566 28.13 -0.20 17.38
N GLN A 567 29.12 -0.39 16.49
CA GLN A 567 30.45 -0.87 16.85
C GLN A 567 31.33 0.18 17.56
N ASN A 568 31.00 1.48 17.48
CA ASN A 568 31.76 2.58 18.10
C ASN A 568 31.58 2.72 19.63
N VAL A 569 31.15 1.67 20.33
CA VAL A 569 30.93 1.68 21.79
C VAL A 569 32.16 1.20 22.54
N THR A 570 33.13 2.09 22.73
CA THR A 570 34.27 1.86 23.64
C THR A 570 33.90 2.25 25.08
N LEU A 571 33.86 1.27 25.98
CA LEU A 571 33.60 1.45 27.41
C LEU A 571 34.86 1.95 28.15
N LEU A 572 36.04 1.46 27.75
CA LEU A 572 37.33 1.93 28.23
C LEU A 572 38.31 2.14 27.07
N GLU A 573 38.73 3.39 26.88
CA GLU A 573 39.72 3.79 25.87
C GLU A 573 41.06 3.07 26.06
N GLN A 574 41.81 2.90 24.96
CA GLN A 574 43.10 2.21 24.98
C GLN A 574 44.10 2.81 25.98
N ALA A 575 44.15 4.14 26.11
CA ALA A 575 44.98 4.80 27.12
C ALA A 575 44.63 4.37 28.56
N GLY A 576 43.34 4.16 28.86
CA GLY A 576 42.90 3.64 30.16
C GLY A 576 43.27 2.17 30.36
N ARG A 577 43.19 1.35 29.29
CA ARG A 577 43.62 -0.06 29.29
C ARG A 577 45.12 -0.18 29.54
N ASP A 578 45.93 0.60 28.85
CA ASP A 578 47.40 0.60 28.97
C ASP A 578 47.85 1.08 30.36
N ASN A 579 47.22 2.13 30.91
CA ASN A 579 47.49 2.61 32.27
C ASN A 579 47.26 1.53 33.35
N LEU A 580 46.20 0.73 33.23
CA LEU A 580 45.93 -0.38 34.15
C LEU A 580 47.00 -1.48 34.07
N ILE A 581 47.39 -1.86 32.85
CA ILE A 581 48.40 -2.92 32.61
C ILE A 581 49.76 -2.47 33.13
N ASN A 582 50.16 -1.23 32.83
CA ASN A 582 51.42 -0.66 33.30
C ASN A 582 51.47 -0.64 34.83
N PHE A 583 50.39 -0.25 35.50
CA PHE A 583 50.37 -0.24 36.97
C PHE A 583 50.59 -1.62 37.59
N ALA A 584 49.86 -2.63 37.11
CA ALA A 584 49.96 -3.99 37.60
C ALA A 584 51.39 -4.55 37.46
N ASN A 585 52.06 -4.26 36.35
CA ASN A 585 53.32 -4.90 35.99
C ASN A 585 54.57 -4.11 36.43
N SER A 586 54.56 -2.77 36.38
CA SER A 586 55.73 -1.93 36.67
C SER A 586 55.57 -1.03 37.90
N GLY A 587 54.36 -0.87 38.44
CA GLY A 587 54.11 -0.01 39.60
C GLY A 587 54.65 -0.60 40.90
N ILE A 588 54.21 -1.80 41.27
CA ILE A 588 54.56 -2.46 42.54
C ILE A 588 55.38 -3.75 42.39
N GLY A 589 55.37 -4.39 41.22
CA GLY A 589 56.15 -5.60 40.96
C GLY A 589 57.67 -5.42 40.96
N GLN A 590 58.16 -4.17 40.95
CA GLN A 590 59.59 -3.83 40.92
C GLN A 590 60.17 -3.47 42.30
N ILE A 591 59.37 -3.52 43.38
CA ILE A 591 59.85 -3.25 44.74
C ILE A 591 60.64 -4.45 45.24
N ASP A 592 61.89 -4.24 45.67
CA ASP A 592 62.74 -5.27 46.28
C ASP A 592 62.28 -5.56 47.72
N TYR A 593 61.20 -6.33 47.84
CA TYR A 593 60.62 -6.72 49.12
C TYR A 593 61.61 -7.48 50.02
N ASP A 594 62.54 -8.24 49.43
CA ASP A 594 63.51 -9.04 50.18
C ASP A 594 64.62 -8.17 50.78
N ALA A 595 65.11 -7.14 50.07
CA ALA A 595 66.01 -6.14 50.64
C ALA A 595 65.37 -5.40 51.83
N TYR A 596 64.12 -4.94 51.67
CA TYR A 596 63.37 -4.28 52.74
C TYR A 596 63.20 -5.17 53.98
N LEU A 597 62.78 -6.43 53.79
CA LEU A 597 62.59 -7.36 54.91
C LEU A 597 63.92 -7.78 55.54
N THR A 598 64.98 -7.93 54.75
CA THR A 598 66.31 -8.28 55.27
C THR A 598 66.88 -7.17 56.14
N GLU A 599 66.77 -5.90 55.73
CA GLU A 599 67.31 -4.78 56.50
C GLU A 599 66.55 -4.55 57.80
N VAL A 600 65.21 -4.60 57.75
CA VAL A 600 64.34 -4.45 58.94
C VAL A 600 64.52 -5.59 59.96
N ASN A 601 64.96 -6.79 59.53
CA ASN A 601 65.18 -7.90 60.46
C ASN A 601 66.54 -7.84 61.21
N LYS A 602 67.43 -6.88 60.92
CA LYS A 602 68.74 -6.76 61.59
C LYS A 602 68.68 -6.15 63.00
N GLY A 603 67.63 -5.41 63.33
CA GLY A 603 67.59 -4.59 64.55
C GLY A 603 68.34 -3.26 64.39
N VAL A 604 68.03 -2.29 65.26
CA VAL A 604 68.55 -0.92 65.14
C VAL A 604 70.04 -0.84 65.52
N THR A 605 70.42 -1.46 66.64
CA THR A 605 71.78 -1.42 67.21
C THR A 605 72.44 -2.80 67.23
N LEU A 606 73.78 -2.82 67.25
CA LEU A 606 74.60 -4.05 67.31
C LEU A 606 74.51 -4.79 68.65
N VAL A 607 74.15 -4.06 69.70
CA VAL A 607 73.91 -4.57 71.06
C VAL A 607 72.64 -3.92 71.59
N ASP A 608 71.93 -4.62 72.48
CA ASP A 608 70.83 -4.00 73.22
C ASP A 608 71.39 -2.90 74.14
N LEU A 609 70.94 -1.66 73.93
CA LEU A 609 71.46 -0.50 74.65
C LEU A 609 71.09 -0.52 76.14
N LEU A 610 69.96 -1.16 76.52
CA LEU A 610 69.55 -1.26 77.91
C LEU A 610 70.42 -2.26 78.69
N SER A 611 70.73 -3.41 78.09
CA SER A 611 71.71 -4.38 78.61
C SER A 611 73.08 -3.70 78.72
N PHE A 612 73.57 -3.09 77.63
CA PHE A 612 74.88 -2.43 77.64
C PHE A 612 75.00 -1.34 78.72
N ALA A 613 73.97 -0.51 78.91
CA ALA A 613 73.94 0.49 79.98
C ALA A 613 73.92 -0.13 81.38
N THR A 614 73.21 -1.26 81.56
CA THR A 614 73.11 -1.96 82.84
C THR A 614 74.42 -2.68 83.18
N ASP A 615 75.07 -3.29 82.19
CA ASP A 615 76.40 -3.88 82.31
C ASP A 615 77.44 -2.78 82.62
N LEU A 616 77.35 -1.61 81.97
CA LEU A 616 78.23 -0.47 82.24
C LEU A 616 78.07 0.08 83.67
N GLU A 617 76.85 0.14 84.20
CA GLU A 617 76.60 0.47 85.62
C GLU A 617 77.18 -0.60 86.55
N ALA A 618 76.98 -1.89 86.26
CA ALA A 618 77.52 -2.99 87.08
C ALA A 618 79.06 -3.04 87.09
N GLN A 619 79.73 -2.55 86.04
CA GLN A 619 81.18 -2.32 86.04
C GLN A 619 81.55 -1.05 86.82
N ALA A 620 80.76 0.03 86.74
CA ALA A 620 81.00 1.25 87.50
C ALA A 620 80.86 1.04 89.03
N ASP A 621 79.89 0.23 89.47
CA ASP A 621 79.68 -0.11 90.89
C ASP A 621 80.85 -0.89 91.51
N GLN A 622 81.76 -1.47 90.71
CA GLN A 622 82.99 -2.13 91.18
C GLN A 622 84.14 -1.14 91.45
N LEU A 623 83.97 0.14 91.10
CA LEU A 623 85.01 1.16 91.26
C LEU A 623 84.93 1.87 92.62
N PRO A 624 86.05 2.44 93.12
CA PRO A 624 86.01 3.36 94.24
C PRO A 624 85.15 4.59 93.91
N ARG A 625 84.29 5.00 94.86
CA ARG A 625 83.45 6.21 94.72
C ARG A 625 84.29 7.42 94.36
N GLY A 626 83.95 8.09 93.25
CA GLY A 626 84.71 9.21 92.73
C GLY A 626 84.24 9.67 91.35
N ALA A 627 85.01 10.56 90.72
CA ALA A 627 84.64 11.15 89.43
C ALA A 627 84.46 10.10 88.31
N LEU A 628 85.31 9.07 88.26
CA LEU A 628 85.27 8.03 87.24
C LEU A 628 83.99 7.15 87.33
N GLU A 629 83.62 6.71 88.53
CA GLU A 629 82.37 5.95 88.78
C GLU A 629 81.14 6.76 88.34
N ASN A 630 81.06 8.03 88.75
CA ASN A 630 79.96 8.91 88.38
C ASN A 630 79.93 9.20 86.87
N ALA A 631 81.09 9.32 86.20
CA ALA A 631 81.15 9.51 84.75
C ALA A 631 80.63 8.29 83.98
N LEU A 632 81.01 7.07 84.39
CA LEU A 632 80.53 5.84 83.75
C LEU A 632 79.01 5.64 83.93
N ARG A 633 78.45 5.98 85.09
CA ARG A 633 76.99 5.99 85.32
C ARG A 633 76.27 7.09 84.53
N GLY A 634 76.95 8.22 84.31
CA GLY A 634 76.51 9.27 83.38
C GLY A 634 76.37 8.76 81.95
N HIS A 635 77.38 8.05 81.44
CA HIS A 635 77.31 7.41 80.12
C HIS A 635 76.21 6.35 80.03
N ALA A 636 76.04 5.49 81.04
CA ALA A 636 74.93 4.53 81.07
C ALA A 636 73.55 5.21 81.05
N SER A 637 73.39 6.32 81.78
CA SER A 637 72.18 7.13 81.76
C SER A 637 71.93 7.77 80.39
N SER A 638 72.98 8.26 79.73
CA SER A 638 72.91 8.80 78.36
C SER A 638 72.52 7.72 77.34
N ILE A 639 73.10 6.51 77.44
CA ILE A 639 72.76 5.37 76.57
C ILE A 639 71.30 4.93 76.76
N ARG A 640 70.76 4.95 78.00
CA ARG A 640 69.32 4.73 78.25
C ARG A 640 68.44 5.84 77.65
N LEU A 641 68.88 7.09 77.67
CA LEU A 641 68.17 8.20 77.03
C LEU A 641 68.13 8.03 75.50
N ILE A 642 69.27 7.72 74.89
CA ILE A 642 69.38 7.42 73.45
C ILE A 642 68.46 6.26 73.04
N HIS A 643 68.42 5.19 73.84
CA HIS A 643 67.48 4.08 73.59
C HIS A 643 66.02 4.56 73.60
N ARG A 644 65.61 5.29 74.63
CA ARG A 644 64.22 5.75 74.79
C ARG A 644 63.80 6.77 73.74
N GLU A 645 64.65 7.73 73.40
CA GLU A 645 64.31 8.85 72.52
C GLU A 645 64.54 8.55 71.04
N GLN A 646 65.45 7.63 70.70
CA GLN A 646 65.87 7.37 69.32
C GLN A 646 65.61 5.93 68.87
N VAL A 647 65.92 4.92 69.69
CA VAL A 647 65.73 3.50 69.29
C VAL A 647 64.24 3.10 69.30
N VAL A 648 63.49 3.41 70.36
CA VAL A 648 62.07 3.01 70.47
C VAL A 648 61.19 3.55 69.31
N PRO A 649 61.28 4.82 68.88
CA PRO A 649 60.55 5.30 67.71
C PRO A 649 60.96 4.60 66.40
N MET A 650 62.25 4.27 66.25
CA MET A 650 62.73 3.52 65.09
C MET A 650 62.19 2.08 65.08
N GLU A 651 62.15 1.39 66.22
CA GLU A 651 61.53 0.05 66.32
C GLU A 651 60.04 0.06 65.94
N GLN A 652 59.30 1.10 66.34
CA GLN A 652 57.91 1.27 65.95
C GLN A 652 57.76 1.52 64.43
N ALA A 653 58.63 2.35 63.84
CA ALA A 653 58.66 2.59 62.40
C ALA A 653 59.06 1.31 61.62
N MET A 654 60.02 0.52 62.12
CA MET A 654 60.40 -0.79 61.56
C MET A 654 59.24 -1.78 61.53
N SER A 655 58.47 -1.90 62.62
CA SER A 655 57.29 -2.78 62.68
C SER A 655 56.23 -2.35 61.66
N THR A 656 55.98 -1.04 61.57
CA THR A 656 55.03 -0.44 60.61
C THR A 656 55.46 -0.64 59.15
N LEU A 657 56.76 -0.47 58.87
CA LEU A 657 57.36 -0.74 57.58
C LEU A 657 57.26 -2.22 57.20
N SER A 658 57.60 -3.15 58.11
CA SER A 658 57.51 -4.60 57.88
C SER A 658 56.09 -5.05 57.54
N GLN A 659 55.09 -4.53 58.26
CA GLN A 659 53.67 -4.83 58.00
C GLN A 659 53.23 -4.28 56.64
N SER A 660 53.61 -3.04 56.30
CA SER A 660 53.25 -2.39 55.03
C SER A 660 53.90 -3.08 53.83
N ILE A 661 55.18 -3.44 53.94
CA ILE A 661 55.93 -4.23 52.93
C ILE A 661 55.28 -5.61 52.72
N LYS A 662 54.94 -6.34 53.78
CA LYS A 662 54.23 -7.64 53.67
C LYS A 662 52.82 -7.50 53.07
N LYS A 663 52.12 -6.38 53.32
CA LYS A 663 50.83 -6.07 52.66
C LYS A 663 51.04 -5.83 51.17
N LEU A 664 52.00 -4.98 50.79
CA LEU A 664 52.34 -4.69 49.40
C LEU A 664 52.77 -5.94 48.63
N GLN A 665 53.62 -6.79 49.19
CA GLN A 665 54.07 -8.04 48.57
C GLN A 665 52.90 -8.98 48.24
N ARG A 666 51.89 -9.08 49.11
CA ARG A 666 50.66 -9.85 48.82
C ARG A 666 49.85 -9.22 47.71
N THR A 667 49.64 -7.90 47.75
CA THR A 667 48.86 -7.18 46.74
C THR A 667 49.56 -7.20 45.37
N SER A 668 50.89 -7.21 45.33
CA SER A 668 51.70 -7.29 44.10
C SER A 668 51.41 -8.56 43.28
N ASN A 669 51.18 -9.69 43.95
CA ASN A 669 50.84 -10.96 43.30
C ASN A 669 49.36 -11.03 42.84
N ASP A 670 48.45 -10.34 43.51
CA ASP A 670 46.99 -10.40 43.27
C ASP A 670 46.50 -9.31 42.30
N LEU A 671 47.18 -8.15 42.25
CA LEU A 671 46.80 -7.00 41.44
C LEU A 671 46.79 -7.28 39.92
N PRO A 672 47.79 -7.95 39.32
CA PRO A 672 47.75 -8.27 37.88
C PRO A 672 46.54 -9.14 37.52
N VAL A 673 46.22 -10.13 38.36
CA VAL A 673 45.05 -11.00 38.18
C VAL A 673 43.75 -10.19 38.25
N LYS A 674 43.66 -9.22 39.18
CA LYS A 674 42.50 -8.30 39.27
C LYS A 674 42.37 -7.39 38.05
N VAL A 675 43.47 -6.83 37.55
CA VAL A 675 43.47 -5.98 36.35
C VAL A 675 43.08 -6.78 35.10
N THR A 676 43.66 -7.96 34.87
CA THR A 676 43.28 -8.82 33.74
C THR A 676 41.80 -9.22 33.81
N ASN A 677 41.29 -9.49 35.01
CA ASN A 677 39.87 -9.81 35.22
C ASN A 677 38.93 -8.66 34.86
N ILE A 678 39.33 -7.40 35.07
CA ILE A 678 38.57 -6.21 34.65
C ILE A 678 38.58 -6.08 33.13
N LEU A 679 39.76 -6.12 32.51
CA LEU A 679 39.90 -5.97 31.06
C LEU A 679 39.08 -7.03 30.32
N SER A 680 39.17 -8.30 30.74
CA SER A 680 38.36 -9.39 30.19
C SER A 680 36.84 -9.19 30.39
N ALA A 681 36.39 -8.55 31.48
CA ALA A 681 34.98 -8.25 31.69
C ALA A 681 34.49 -7.08 30.82
N ILE A 682 35.35 -6.10 30.55
CA ILE A 682 35.09 -5.00 29.62
C ILE A 682 35.03 -5.55 28.19
N ASP A 683 36.00 -6.37 27.78
CA ASP A 683 36.05 -7.00 26.46
C ASP A 683 34.81 -7.86 26.18
N ALA A 684 34.33 -8.61 27.19
CA ALA A 684 33.10 -9.40 27.07
C ALA A 684 31.85 -8.52 26.91
N ALA A 685 31.78 -7.38 27.61
CA ALA A 685 30.68 -6.42 27.49
C ALA A 685 30.70 -5.71 26.12
N GLU A 686 31.87 -5.24 25.68
CA GLU A 686 32.07 -4.64 24.35
C GLU A 686 31.70 -5.65 23.25
N TYR A 687 32.21 -6.88 23.30
CA TYR A 687 31.88 -7.93 22.32
C TYR A 687 30.37 -8.21 22.19
N LEU A 688 29.65 -8.27 23.31
CA LEU A 688 28.19 -8.47 23.30
C LEU A 688 27.44 -7.30 22.63
N ILE A 689 27.91 -6.06 22.82
CA ILE A 689 27.37 -4.88 22.14
C ILE A 689 27.71 -4.93 20.66
N THR A 690 28.96 -5.20 20.29
CA THR A 690 29.45 -5.18 18.89
C THR A 690 28.78 -6.27 18.03
N HIS A 691 28.72 -7.52 18.49
CA HIS A 691 28.33 -8.65 17.64
C HIS A 691 26.81 -8.86 17.55
N ASN A 692 26.13 -8.99 18.70
CA ASN A 692 24.69 -9.32 18.69
C ASN A 692 23.85 -8.14 18.18
N ALA A 693 24.24 -6.91 18.50
CA ALA A 693 23.47 -5.75 18.07
C ALA A 693 23.49 -5.55 16.55
N SER A 694 24.57 -5.93 15.86
CA SER A 694 24.67 -5.84 14.40
C SER A 694 23.57 -6.64 13.68
N HIS A 695 23.21 -7.83 14.19
CA HIS A 695 22.12 -8.64 13.63
C HIS A 695 20.75 -7.96 13.79
N VAL A 696 20.42 -7.53 15.01
CA VAL A 696 19.16 -6.86 15.34
C VAL A 696 18.99 -5.58 14.53
N VAL A 697 20.05 -4.75 14.45
CA VAL A 697 20.08 -3.54 13.63
C VAL A 697 19.78 -3.86 12.16
N LYS A 698 20.44 -4.86 11.58
CA LYS A 698 20.24 -5.23 10.17
C LYS A 698 18.81 -5.73 9.91
N GLN A 699 18.22 -6.47 10.85
CA GLN A 699 16.86 -6.97 10.76
C GLN A 699 15.82 -5.85 10.86
N GLU A 700 15.90 -5.00 11.89
CA GLU A 700 14.95 -3.89 12.10
C GLU A 700 15.07 -2.81 11.01
N THR A 701 16.28 -2.53 10.53
CA THR A 701 16.49 -1.62 9.39
C THR A 701 15.87 -2.17 8.10
N LYS A 702 16.01 -3.47 7.84
CA LYS A 702 15.34 -4.11 6.68
C LYS A 702 13.82 -4.02 6.79
N GLY A 703 13.27 -4.27 7.99
CA GLY A 703 11.83 -4.13 8.24
C GLY A 703 11.32 -2.71 8.00
N TYR A 704 12.05 -1.70 8.50
CA TYR A 704 11.73 -0.29 8.28
C TYR A 704 11.76 0.10 6.79
N VAL A 705 12.80 -0.27 6.05
CA VAL A 705 12.88 -0.03 4.60
C VAL A 705 11.71 -0.69 3.86
N GLN A 706 11.32 -1.90 4.26
CA GLN A 706 10.14 -2.58 3.69
C GLN A 706 8.83 -1.83 3.96
N SER A 707 8.67 -1.20 5.14
CA SER A 707 7.52 -0.34 5.43
C SER A 707 7.50 0.90 4.53
N LEU A 708 8.65 1.58 4.35
CA LEU A 708 8.74 2.76 3.45
C LEU A 708 8.39 2.41 2.00
N VAL A 709 8.89 1.29 1.49
CA VAL A 709 8.57 0.76 0.16
C VAL A 709 7.10 0.30 0.06
N GLY A 710 6.51 -0.13 1.17
CA GLY A 710 5.10 -0.51 1.28
C GLY A 710 4.13 0.64 1.00
N TYR A 711 4.43 1.86 1.46
CA TYR A 711 3.63 3.05 1.14
C TYR A 711 3.58 3.35 -0.35
N PHE A 712 4.71 3.19 -1.05
CA PHE A 712 4.76 3.32 -2.50
C PHE A 712 4.01 2.19 -3.21
N ARG A 713 4.02 0.96 -2.67
CA ARG A 713 3.20 -0.13 -3.23
C ARG A 713 1.71 0.20 -3.19
N GLN A 714 1.21 0.64 -2.04
CA GLN A 714 -0.19 1.08 -1.89
C GLN A 714 -0.56 2.14 -2.92
N TYR A 715 0.31 3.15 -3.14
CA TYR A 715 0.09 4.16 -4.18
C TYR A 715 0.03 3.56 -5.59
N THR A 716 0.99 2.70 -5.96
CA THR A 716 1.03 2.11 -7.31
C THR A 716 -0.13 1.14 -7.59
N GLU A 717 -0.59 0.39 -6.58
CA GLU A 717 -1.75 -0.49 -6.68
C GLU A 717 -3.05 0.31 -6.75
N TRP A 718 -3.18 1.38 -5.94
CA TRP A 718 -4.32 2.30 -6.01
C TRP A 718 -4.42 2.98 -7.39
N VAL A 719 -3.33 3.58 -7.89
CA VAL A 719 -3.27 4.18 -9.23
C VAL A 719 -3.69 3.19 -10.31
N LYS A 720 -3.21 1.94 -10.25
CA LYS A 720 -3.59 0.90 -11.21
C LYS A 720 -5.10 0.63 -11.16
N ASN A 721 -5.66 0.41 -9.97
CA ASN A 721 -7.07 0.05 -9.79
C ASN A 721 -7.99 1.21 -10.20
N SER A 722 -7.69 2.43 -9.77
CA SER A 722 -8.42 3.64 -10.15
C SER A 722 -8.36 3.89 -11.66
N LEU A 723 -7.21 3.67 -12.34
CA LEU A 723 -7.15 3.76 -13.80
C LEU A 723 -8.05 2.74 -14.52
N THR A 724 -8.21 1.55 -13.97
CA THR A 724 -9.05 0.51 -14.60
C THR A 724 -10.56 0.70 -14.36
N ALA A 725 -10.97 1.36 -13.27
CA ALA A 725 -12.38 1.39 -12.85
C ALA A 725 -12.99 2.79 -12.63
N GLU A 726 -12.19 3.80 -12.27
CA GLU A 726 -12.68 5.10 -11.76
C GLU A 726 -12.31 6.27 -12.68
N VAL A 727 -11.15 6.21 -13.33
CA VAL A 727 -10.68 7.24 -14.27
C VAL A 727 -11.29 6.99 -15.65
N ALA A 728 -11.82 8.05 -16.26
CA ALA A 728 -12.44 8.05 -17.58
C ALA A 728 -13.46 6.92 -17.75
N GLN A 729 -14.41 6.80 -16.81
CA GLN A 729 -15.52 5.85 -16.89
C GLN A 729 -16.28 6.00 -18.21
N CYS A 730 -16.31 4.95 -19.03
CA CYS A 730 -16.67 5.11 -20.45
C CYS A 730 -18.15 4.83 -20.80
N LYS A 731 -19.05 4.83 -19.80
CA LYS A 731 -20.52 4.68 -20.00
C LYS A 731 -21.13 5.61 -21.05
N PRO A 732 -20.68 6.88 -21.25
CA PRO A 732 -21.17 7.71 -22.36
C PRO A 732 -20.96 7.07 -23.74
N ILE A 733 -19.92 6.25 -23.92
CA ILE A 733 -19.64 5.56 -25.18
C ILE A 733 -20.67 4.44 -25.42
N SER A 734 -20.98 3.63 -24.41
CA SER A 734 -22.04 2.60 -24.55
C SER A 734 -23.42 3.24 -24.71
N ASN A 735 -23.70 4.33 -23.98
CA ASN A 735 -24.97 5.06 -24.06
C ASN A 735 -25.25 5.57 -25.48
N ILE A 736 -24.23 5.96 -26.26
CA ILE A 736 -24.40 6.35 -27.67
C ILE A 736 -24.84 5.18 -28.53
N VAL A 737 -24.22 4.01 -28.35
CA VAL A 737 -24.56 2.79 -29.10
C VAL A 737 -26.00 2.37 -28.80
N ASP A 738 -26.38 2.34 -27.52
CA ASP A 738 -27.73 2.06 -27.05
C ASP A 738 -28.73 3.13 -27.56
N SER A 739 -28.33 4.41 -27.60
CA SER A 739 -29.16 5.50 -28.11
C SER A 739 -29.39 5.42 -29.62
N MET A 740 -28.38 5.00 -30.40
CA MET A 740 -28.50 4.78 -31.84
C MET A 740 -29.46 3.63 -32.14
N GLU A 741 -29.38 2.53 -31.37
CA GLU A 741 -30.31 1.41 -31.45
C GLU A 741 -31.75 1.85 -31.13
N ILE A 742 -31.98 2.53 -30.00
CA ILE A 742 -33.31 3.03 -29.59
C ILE A 742 -33.92 3.95 -30.66
N VAL A 743 -33.13 4.88 -31.21
CA VAL A 743 -33.62 5.84 -32.22
C VAL A 743 -33.90 5.15 -33.56
N ALA A 744 -33.02 4.27 -34.03
CA ALA A 744 -33.20 3.62 -35.32
C ALA A 744 -34.32 2.56 -35.25
N CYS A 745 -34.25 1.66 -34.28
CA CYS A 745 -35.12 0.50 -34.20
C CYS A 745 -36.43 0.84 -33.48
N SER A 746 -36.36 1.21 -32.20
CA SER A 746 -37.56 1.34 -31.37
C SER A 746 -38.43 2.57 -31.67
N PHE A 747 -37.83 3.69 -32.09
CA PHE A 747 -38.61 4.88 -32.45
C PHE A 747 -39.14 4.81 -33.89
N ILE A 748 -38.29 4.45 -34.85
CA ILE A 748 -38.60 4.53 -36.28
C ILE A 748 -39.10 3.20 -36.82
N ILE A 749 -38.32 2.11 -36.75
CA ILE A 749 -38.63 0.85 -37.42
C ILE A 749 -39.85 0.15 -36.80
N ASP A 750 -39.97 0.07 -35.48
CA ASP A 750 -41.16 -0.50 -34.80
C ASP A 750 -42.44 0.25 -35.19
N SER A 751 -42.37 1.59 -35.24
CA SER A 751 -43.48 2.44 -35.64
C SER A 751 -43.82 2.28 -37.14
N VAL A 752 -42.84 2.22 -38.03
CA VAL A 752 -43.05 1.99 -39.47
C VAL A 752 -43.63 0.59 -39.70
N ASN A 753 -43.17 -0.41 -38.95
CA ASN A 753 -43.66 -1.77 -39.04
C ASN A 753 -45.11 -1.88 -38.54
N THR A 754 -45.44 -1.20 -37.45
CA THR A 754 -46.82 -1.10 -36.94
C THR A 754 -47.73 -0.34 -37.90
N PHE A 755 -47.22 0.69 -38.60
CA PHE A 755 -47.98 1.43 -39.60
C PHE A 755 -48.42 0.54 -40.78
N TRP A 756 -47.48 -0.17 -41.43
CA TRP A 756 -47.86 -1.04 -42.55
C TRP A 756 -48.65 -2.25 -42.10
N PHE A 757 -48.45 -2.76 -40.88
CA PHE A 757 -49.24 -3.87 -40.34
C PHE A 757 -50.72 -3.49 -40.16
N GLY A 758 -51.00 -2.33 -39.55
CA GLY A 758 -52.36 -1.80 -39.41
C GLY A 758 -53.02 -1.51 -40.77
N LEU A 759 -52.28 -0.89 -41.69
CA LEU A 759 -52.76 -0.59 -43.04
C LEU A 759 -52.96 -1.85 -43.89
N GLY A 760 -52.09 -2.85 -43.76
CA GLY A 760 -52.19 -4.14 -44.45
C GLY A 760 -53.38 -4.96 -43.97
N GLY A 761 -53.66 -4.95 -42.66
CA GLY A 761 -54.90 -5.51 -42.10
C GLY A 761 -56.14 -4.86 -42.71
N CYS A 762 -56.14 -3.54 -42.88
CA CYS A 762 -57.22 -2.84 -43.60
C CYS A 762 -57.34 -3.32 -45.06
N CYS A 763 -56.24 -3.45 -45.79
CA CYS A 763 -56.24 -3.89 -47.19
C CYS A 763 -56.81 -5.30 -47.36
N ILE A 764 -56.46 -6.24 -46.48
CA ILE A 764 -57.00 -7.60 -46.47
C ILE A 764 -58.51 -7.58 -46.21
N LEU A 765 -58.96 -6.77 -45.25
CA LEU A 765 -60.37 -6.66 -44.86
C LEU A 765 -61.24 -5.88 -45.87
N LEU A 766 -60.65 -5.05 -46.73
CA LEU A 766 -61.36 -4.42 -47.85
C LEU A 766 -61.91 -5.46 -48.85
N ILE A 767 -61.25 -6.61 -49.01
CA ILE A 767 -61.70 -7.68 -49.95
C ILE A 767 -63.08 -8.25 -49.53
N PRO A 768 -63.29 -8.79 -48.32
CA PRO A 768 -64.62 -9.22 -47.89
C PRO A 768 -65.57 -8.03 -47.71
N SER A 769 -65.09 -6.84 -47.35
CA SER A 769 -65.93 -5.63 -47.33
C SER A 769 -66.56 -5.35 -48.69
N ILE A 770 -65.81 -5.43 -49.79
CA ILE A 770 -66.34 -5.26 -51.16
C ILE A 770 -67.43 -6.30 -51.44
N ILE A 771 -67.16 -7.58 -51.14
CA ILE A 771 -68.11 -8.68 -51.40
C ILE A 771 -69.42 -8.43 -50.66
N PHE A 772 -69.37 -8.09 -49.37
CA PHE A 772 -70.56 -7.83 -48.57
C PHE A 772 -71.26 -6.53 -48.96
N SER A 773 -70.55 -5.44 -49.27
CA SER A 773 -71.15 -4.20 -49.78
C SER A 773 -71.89 -4.41 -51.10
N VAL A 774 -71.33 -5.17 -52.06
CA VAL A 774 -72.01 -5.51 -53.32
C VAL A 774 -73.24 -6.39 -53.09
N LYS A 775 -73.14 -7.43 -52.25
CA LYS A 775 -74.27 -8.32 -51.94
C LYS A 775 -75.38 -7.58 -51.19
N LEU A 776 -75.02 -6.69 -50.25
CA LEU A 776 -75.95 -5.92 -49.45
C LEU A 776 -76.63 -4.80 -50.27
N ALA A 777 -75.90 -4.13 -51.18
CA ALA A 777 -76.47 -3.12 -52.06
C ALA A 777 -77.65 -3.62 -52.90
N LYS A 778 -77.69 -4.91 -53.28
CA LYS A 778 -78.84 -5.54 -53.96
C LYS A 778 -80.13 -5.52 -53.15
N TYR A 779 -80.06 -5.42 -51.82
CA TYR A 779 -81.24 -5.31 -50.94
C TYR A 779 -81.70 -3.87 -50.69
N TYR A 780 -80.91 -2.87 -51.09
CA TYR A 780 -81.20 -1.44 -50.83
C TYR A 780 -81.43 -0.62 -52.11
N ARG A 781 -80.70 -0.88 -53.20
CA ARG A 781 -80.90 -0.19 -54.50
C ARG A 781 -82.29 -0.47 -55.07
N ARG A 782 -82.92 0.55 -55.64
CA ARG A 782 -84.11 0.38 -56.49
C ARG A 782 -83.67 -0.27 -57.81
N MET A 783 -84.45 -1.22 -58.32
CA MET A 783 -84.19 -1.87 -59.61
C MET A 783 -85.24 -1.42 -60.63
N ASP A 784 -84.87 -1.28 -61.91
CA ASP A 784 -85.76 -0.75 -62.94
C ASP A 784 -86.78 -1.79 -63.45
N THR A 785 -86.52 -3.07 -63.19
CA THR A 785 -87.38 -4.21 -63.49
C THR A 785 -87.45 -5.17 -62.29
N GLU A 786 -88.57 -5.88 -62.18
CA GLU A 786 -88.76 -7.03 -61.30
C GLU A 786 -88.97 -8.26 -62.18
N ASP A 787 -88.25 -9.35 -61.89
CA ASP A 787 -88.46 -10.63 -62.56
C ASP A 787 -89.81 -11.22 -62.10
N VAL A 788 -90.86 -10.97 -62.87
CA VAL A 788 -92.14 -11.67 -62.73
C VAL A 788 -91.97 -13.04 -63.37
N PHE A 789 -91.73 -14.05 -62.53
CA PHE A 789 -91.98 -15.44 -62.92
C PHE A 789 -93.49 -15.68 -62.83
N GLU A 790 -94.13 -15.84 -63.99
CA GLU A 790 -95.46 -16.47 -64.05
C GLU A 790 -95.35 -17.94 -63.59
N GLU A 791 -96.39 -18.45 -62.92
CA GLU A 791 -96.38 -19.73 -62.16
C GLU A 791 -96.18 -21.00 -63.01
#